data_AF-A0A8I0ACI6-F1
#
_entry.id   AF-A0A8I0ACI6-F1
#
_cell.length_a   1.000
_cell.length_b   1.000
_cell.length_c   1.000
_cell.angle_alpha   90.00
_cell.angle_beta   90.00
_cell.angle_gamma   90.00
#
_symmetry.space_group_name_H-M   'P 1'
#
loop_
_entity.id
_entity.type
_entity.pdbx_description
1 polymer ?
#
loop_
_entity_poly.entity_id
_entity_poly.type
_entity_poly.pdbx_seq_one_letter_code
_entity_poly.pdbx_strand_id
1 'polypeptide(L)'
;MASLRDTVKDYQDELRDGIAWVAFWKQGRSWNAEYFHLDMDDTLYPEDRSRLEEIKSIDPAAVILNGYYCGHLGEDMSLDELTAGVRYHYENSMNDIDGFIGAHDDRLPPEVIEEARAAAHEAGLPFSEKPYRDGEDFNPYVFDGSMSIEDFELMHRMIEKERSEQMAEPILSGYLSNLGKYTEGRPAGEWVTFPTTAEHLKEVFDRIGIDFKHYEEWHFTEFQSTIPGLTEHLSEYSHPDELNYLGKLLEMQFDDDREKFIAAIEYGDHADSLQDIINLAQNLDCYWIYPSVHNEEEYGRYLVDELEEPELPEEAKKYFMYEEYGRDASINDDGMFTEKGYIYNNRNTFTEWYDGRDVPEEYRVTPQPPQPERPDPSKVEMDAAAPGQRTAQTAEQPQEPRPVIPIVLTSEKPAEKLKEITDRLEQGIAELFDSERYREYLKVMSKFHNYSFRNTVLIAMQKPDASLVAGFSAWKNNFERNVMKGQKGIKIIAPSPYKIKQEMQKIDPHTQKPVIGKDGKPVTEEKEVTIPAYKVVSVFDVSQTEGKELPDIAVDELTGDVDRYKDFFAALEKTSPVPIAFENIEGGSHGYYHLEDKRIAINEGMSELQTLKTAIHEIAHAKLHDIDLNAPKDEQQPHVDRRTREVEAESVAYTVCQHYGLDTSDYSFGYVAGWSSGRELSELKSSLETIRSAAAEIINSIDENLAELQKAQDKEQTAGQEQPTREGQEAAPEKPDPEAAAPGKYGAQEKAGAAPKEAFTPETIYRVRRNPYSDSRENSYLLQAYVTQENGRAKMGDVLYTGTPEKCRELMGQLKSGELTEGDVKQLYAKAQETAQTAGQDKDTFSIYQIKGGDETRDFRFEPYDRLQAAGNVVDRANYELVYSAPLAPETSLEDIYTCFNIDHPKDFKGHSLSVSDVVVLHQDGQDAAHFVDSVGFREVPEFLQEQKQLTPDDLETGETVKTPRGTFHVTAMSREQIEAAGYGFHHQSDDGKYLIMGNGTRAFAVAAEQAQRDNPLKTAEQTTEQNGNMIDGIINNTPTVDELEAKVKAGEQISLVDLANAVKADKERGKGAKPEKKPSIRAQLRADKEKAQKKNAKQKSQDLERS
;
A
#
# COMPACT_ATOMS: atom_id res chain seq x y z
N MET A 1 -3.60 49.09 3.77
CA MET A 1 -4.95 49.24 4.36
C MET A 1 -5.87 48.15 3.87
N ALA A 2 -6.62 48.27 2.76
CA ALA A 2 -7.44 47.16 2.25
C ALA A 2 -6.61 45.88 2.07
N SER A 3 -5.60 45.89 1.18
CA SER A 3 -4.71 44.74 0.99
C SER A 3 -3.91 44.31 2.24
N LEU A 4 -3.76 45.13 3.29
CA LEU A 4 -3.14 44.66 4.54
C LEU A 4 -4.16 43.88 5.38
N ARG A 5 -5.40 44.39 5.46
CA ARG A 5 -6.51 43.76 6.15
C ARG A 5 -6.90 42.44 5.51
N ASP A 6 -6.80 42.37 4.17
CA ASP A 6 -7.01 41.15 3.41
C ASP A 6 -5.91 40.12 3.76
N THR A 7 -4.62 40.47 3.68
CA THR A 7 -3.53 39.58 4.11
C THR A 7 -3.62 39.16 5.59
N VAL A 8 -3.94 40.08 6.51
CA VAL A 8 -4.09 39.76 7.95
C VAL A 8 -5.32 38.88 8.22
N LYS A 9 -6.32 38.87 7.33
CA LYS A 9 -7.48 37.99 7.43
C LYS A 9 -7.12 36.53 7.13
N ASP A 10 -6.18 36.32 6.24
CA ASP A 10 -5.77 34.98 5.79
C ASP A 10 -4.83 34.30 6.81
N TYR A 11 -4.28 35.06 7.77
CA TYR A 11 -3.43 34.59 8.89
C TYR A 11 -4.01 35.02 10.27
N GLN A 12 -5.32 35.20 10.36
CA GLN A 12 -5.96 35.82 11.54
C GLN A 12 -5.98 34.88 12.76
N ASP A 13 -5.96 33.57 12.54
CA ASP A 13 -6.18 32.57 13.58
C ASP A 13 -4.83 32.12 14.16
N GLU A 14 -3.79 32.02 13.33
CA GLU A 14 -2.38 31.89 13.70
C GLU A 14 -1.91 33.08 14.56
N LEU A 15 -2.34 34.29 14.19
CA LEU A 15 -2.11 35.52 14.97
C LEU A 15 -2.94 35.63 16.26
N ARG A 16 -3.88 34.72 16.53
CA ARG A 16 -4.61 34.61 17.80
C ARG A 16 -4.03 33.50 18.68
N ASP A 17 -3.81 32.34 18.08
CA ASP A 17 -3.38 31.13 18.78
C ASP A 17 -1.92 31.22 19.24
N GLY A 18 -1.10 32.01 18.54
CA GLY A 18 0.25 32.36 18.98
C GLY A 18 1.25 31.20 18.90
N ILE A 19 0.97 30.21 18.06
CA ILE A 19 1.83 29.02 17.85
C ILE A 19 2.88 29.27 16.75
N ALA A 20 2.51 29.99 15.68
CA ALA A 20 3.39 30.30 14.56
C ALA A 20 3.87 31.76 14.57
N TRP A 21 5.06 32.01 14.01
CA TRP A 21 5.52 33.36 13.69
C TRP A 21 5.13 33.72 12.26
N VAL A 22 4.60 34.92 12.04
CA VAL A 22 4.15 35.38 10.72
C VAL A 22 4.92 36.63 10.32
N ALA A 23 5.68 36.56 9.23
CA ALA A 23 6.36 37.73 8.67
C ALA A 23 5.40 38.50 7.76
N PHE A 24 5.36 39.83 7.89
CA PHE A 24 4.58 40.74 7.06
C PHE A 24 5.49 41.72 6.33
N TRP A 25 5.41 41.75 5.01
CA TRP A 25 6.22 42.64 4.16
C TRP A 25 5.43 43.20 2.99
N LYS A 26 6.00 44.20 2.33
CA LYS A 26 5.31 44.98 1.30
C LYS A 26 6.08 45.02 -0.02
N GLN A 27 5.52 44.37 -1.03
CA GLN A 27 6.04 44.45 -2.40
C GLN A 27 5.26 45.51 -3.21
N GLY A 28 5.83 46.72 -3.27
CA GLY A 28 5.28 47.85 -4.03
C GLY A 28 4.00 48.45 -3.44
N ARG A 29 2.83 47.92 -3.81
CA ARG A 29 1.51 48.34 -3.29
C ARG A 29 0.76 47.23 -2.57
N SER A 30 1.18 45.98 -2.74
CA SER A 30 0.61 44.80 -2.09
C SER A 30 1.30 44.52 -0.76
N TRP A 31 0.59 43.86 0.12
CA TRP A 31 1.11 43.22 1.32
C TRP A 31 1.14 41.71 1.10
N ASN A 32 2.14 41.06 1.67
CA ASN A 32 2.32 39.62 1.68
C ASN A 32 2.55 39.17 3.12
N ALA A 33 2.28 37.90 3.41
CA ALA A 33 2.62 37.27 4.67
C ALA A 33 3.02 35.80 4.45
N GLU A 34 3.77 35.24 5.39
CA GLU A 34 4.33 33.89 5.34
C GLU A 34 4.63 33.42 6.78
N TYR A 35 4.46 32.12 7.04
CA TYR A 35 4.67 31.52 8.36
C TYR A 35 6.11 31.02 8.52
N PHE A 36 6.59 31.00 9.76
CA PHE A 36 7.92 30.57 10.16
C PHE A 36 7.82 29.81 11.49
N HIS A 37 8.67 28.81 11.65
CA HIS A 37 8.77 28.02 12.86
C HIS A 37 10.16 28.16 13.48
N LEU A 38 10.20 28.04 14.81
CA LEU A 38 11.45 27.89 15.55
C LEU A 38 11.55 26.43 16.00
N ASP A 39 12.77 25.94 16.11
CA ASP A 39 13.05 24.62 16.66
C ASP A 39 12.77 24.60 18.19
N MET A 40 12.76 23.41 18.77
CA MET A 40 12.45 23.14 20.18
C MET A 40 13.39 23.86 21.17
N ASP A 41 14.55 24.33 20.71
CA ASP A 41 15.52 25.11 21.49
C ASP A 41 15.46 26.63 21.26
N ASP A 42 14.43 27.14 20.56
CA ASP A 42 14.24 28.55 20.19
C ASP A 42 15.23 29.04 19.11
N THR A 43 15.80 28.15 18.28
CA THR A 43 16.63 28.50 17.10
C THR A 43 15.85 28.44 15.78
N LEU A 44 16.44 28.99 14.71
CA LEU A 44 15.77 29.25 13.44
C LEU A 44 16.33 28.35 12.32
N TYR A 45 15.47 27.55 11.69
CA TYR A 45 15.85 26.61 10.64
C TYR A 45 16.63 27.28 9.49
N PRO A 46 17.65 26.62 8.88
CA PRO A 46 18.48 27.22 7.83
C PRO A 46 17.69 27.76 6.63
N GLU A 47 16.63 27.07 6.24
CA GLU A 47 15.72 27.40 5.14
C GLU A 47 14.88 28.63 5.47
N ASP A 48 14.21 28.61 6.63
CA ASP A 48 13.42 29.73 7.17
C ASP A 48 14.29 30.99 7.33
N ARG A 49 15.53 30.83 7.78
CA ARG A 49 16.52 31.92 7.87
C ARG A 49 16.81 32.52 6.50
N SER A 50 17.17 31.69 5.52
CA SER A 50 17.45 32.14 4.15
C SER A 50 16.25 32.90 3.57
N ARG A 51 15.04 32.40 3.84
CA ARG A 51 13.79 33.04 3.42
C ARG A 51 13.52 34.37 4.11
N LEU A 52 13.76 34.48 5.42
CA LEU A 52 13.67 35.74 6.15
C LEU A 52 14.72 36.78 5.69
N GLU A 53 15.95 36.35 5.39
CA GLU A 53 16.97 37.22 4.80
C GLU A 53 16.53 37.73 3.40
N GLU A 54 15.89 36.89 2.58
CA GLU A 54 15.29 37.30 1.31
C GLU A 54 14.17 38.34 1.52
N ILE A 55 13.22 38.08 2.42
CA ILE A 55 12.11 39.01 2.73
C ILE A 55 12.65 40.36 3.22
N LYS A 56 13.65 40.37 4.10
CA LYS A 56 14.37 41.57 4.56
C LYS A 56 15.04 42.33 3.40
N SER A 57 15.55 41.62 2.39
CA SER A 57 16.12 42.25 1.18
C SER A 57 15.07 42.92 0.29
N ILE A 58 13.85 42.36 0.25
CA ILE A 58 12.70 42.89 -0.52
C ILE A 58 12.10 44.11 0.18
N ASP A 59 11.95 44.07 1.51
CA ASP A 59 11.42 45.16 2.32
C ASP A 59 12.15 45.25 3.69
N PRO A 60 13.11 46.19 3.83
CA PRO A 60 13.83 46.38 5.09
C PRO A 60 12.98 46.88 6.27
N ALA A 61 11.69 47.17 6.06
CA ALA A 61 10.73 47.49 7.12
C ALA A 61 9.82 46.31 7.49
N ALA A 62 10.03 45.13 6.90
CA ALA A 62 9.28 43.92 7.22
C ALA A 62 9.39 43.55 8.71
N VAL A 63 8.28 43.05 9.26
CA VAL A 63 8.15 42.69 10.67
C VAL A 63 7.69 41.24 10.81
N ILE A 64 8.12 40.58 11.87
CA ILE A 64 7.71 39.21 12.20
C ILE A 64 7.02 39.19 13.55
N LEU A 65 5.82 38.61 13.57
CA LEU A 65 4.86 38.77 14.65
C LEU A 65 4.16 37.45 14.94
N ASN A 66 4.02 37.18 16.24
CA ASN A 66 3.21 36.12 16.82
C ASN A 66 2.10 36.79 17.66
N GLY A 67 1.01 36.10 17.99
CA GLY A 67 -0.15 36.66 18.72
C GLY A 67 0.19 37.44 20.01
N TYR A 68 1.27 37.06 20.71
CA TYR A 68 1.79 37.83 21.86
C TYR A 68 2.15 39.29 21.56
N TYR A 69 2.49 39.60 20.30
CA TYR A 69 2.99 40.91 19.88
C TYR A 69 1.94 41.76 19.14
N CYS A 70 0.94 41.16 18.50
CA CYS A 70 -0.08 41.91 17.75
C CYS A 70 -1.04 42.74 18.62
N GLY A 71 -1.22 42.39 19.91
CA GLY A 71 -2.00 43.20 20.84
C GLY A 71 -2.12 42.61 22.24
N HIS A 72 -2.10 43.45 23.27
CA HIS A 72 -2.44 43.04 24.64
C HIS A 72 -3.94 42.71 24.77
N LEU A 73 -4.24 41.50 25.26
CA LEU A 73 -5.52 40.97 25.80
C LEU A 73 -6.45 40.21 24.82
N GLY A 74 -6.37 38.87 24.89
CA GLY A 74 -7.52 37.97 24.74
C GLY A 74 -7.68 37.25 23.38
N GLU A 75 -8.26 36.06 23.44
CA GLU A 75 -8.60 35.17 22.30
C GLU A 75 -9.59 35.84 21.29
N ASP A 76 -10.30 36.88 21.71
CA ASP A 76 -11.40 37.54 20.98
C ASP A 76 -10.98 38.76 20.11
N MET A 77 -9.70 38.97 19.79
CA MET A 77 -9.27 40.13 18.99
C MET A 77 -9.94 40.17 17.61
N SER A 78 -10.44 41.34 17.21
CA SER A 78 -11.05 41.53 15.89
C SER A 78 -10.01 41.70 14.78
N LEU A 79 -10.39 41.36 13.54
CA LEU A 79 -9.55 41.53 12.35
C LEU A 79 -9.02 42.97 12.19
N ASP A 80 -9.80 43.98 12.60
CA ASP A 80 -9.39 45.39 12.53
C ASP A 80 -8.34 45.75 13.58
N GLU A 81 -8.34 45.07 14.73
CA GLU A 81 -7.34 45.23 15.80
C GLU A 81 -6.03 44.52 15.42
N LEU A 82 -6.09 43.28 14.93
CA LEU A 82 -4.91 42.58 14.36
C LEU A 82 -4.27 43.40 13.22
N THR A 83 -5.09 43.92 12.30
CA THR A 83 -4.63 44.78 11.19
C THR A 83 -3.96 46.07 11.70
N ALA A 84 -4.43 46.61 12.82
CA ALA A 84 -3.82 47.78 13.46
C ALA A 84 -2.51 47.44 14.19
N GLY A 85 -2.42 46.26 14.82
CA GLY A 85 -1.22 45.72 15.46
C GLY A 85 -0.07 45.52 14.48
N VAL A 86 -0.29 44.71 13.44
CA VAL A 86 0.70 44.47 12.36
C VAL A 86 1.19 45.79 11.76
N ARG A 87 0.26 46.72 11.49
CA ARG A 87 0.60 48.04 10.98
C ARG A 87 1.42 48.88 11.96
N TYR A 88 1.12 48.83 13.26
CA TYR A 88 1.84 49.57 14.28
C TYR A 88 3.30 49.10 14.37
N HIS A 89 3.53 47.78 14.36
CA HIS A 89 4.88 47.21 14.36
C HIS A 89 5.68 47.64 13.12
N TYR A 90 5.08 47.50 11.94
CA TYR A 90 5.71 47.90 10.66
C TYR A 90 6.00 49.40 10.57
N GLU A 91 5.07 50.28 10.99
CA GLU A 91 5.26 51.73 10.92
C GLU A 91 6.25 52.28 11.96
N ASN A 92 6.61 51.51 12.99
CA ASN A 92 7.53 51.93 14.06
C ASN A 92 8.82 51.10 14.14
N SER A 93 9.06 50.16 13.21
CA SER A 93 10.21 49.24 13.20
C SER A 93 10.37 48.51 14.55
N MET A 94 9.29 47.83 14.98
CA MET A 94 9.30 46.99 16.18
C MET A 94 9.05 45.54 15.81
N ASN A 95 9.88 44.62 16.29
CA ASN A 95 9.96 43.22 15.84
C ASN A 95 10.28 43.13 14.35
N ASP A 96 11.32 43.83 13.92
CA ASP A 96 11.90 43.69 12.59
C ASP A 96 12.59 42.32 12.42
N ILE A 97 12.70 41.87 11.18
CA ILE A 97 13.29 40.56 10.84
C ILE A 97 14.78 40.48 11.21
N ASP A 98 15.52 41.59 11.23
CA ASP A 98 16.96 41.60 11.57
C ASP A 98 17.18 41.30 13.05
N GLY A 99 16.39 41.95 13.92
CA GLY A 99 16.37 41.67 15.35
C GLY A 99 15.89 40.25 15.69
N PHE A 100 15.00 39.67 14.88
CA PHE A 100 14.53 38.29 15.05
C PHE A 100 15.61 37.27 14.67
N ILE A 101 16.18 37.36 13.45
CA ILE A 101 17.29 36.48 13.04
C ILE A 101 18.43 36.58 14.06
N GLY A 102 18.84 37.78 14.47
CA GLY A 102 19.91 37.97 15.45
C GLY A 102 19.61 37.48 16.87
N ALA A 103 18.37 37.10 17.19
CA ALA A 103 17.99 36.51 18.48
C ALA A 103 17.94 34.97 18.44
N HIS A 104 17.75 34.39 17.25
CA HIS A 104 17.49 32.95 17.03
C HIS A 104 18.55 32.28 16.10
N ASP A 105 19.64 32.99 15.76
CA ASP A 105 20.81 32.50 15.02
C ASP A 105 21.85 31.91 15.97
N ASP A 106 22.16 30.63 15.80
CA ASP A 106 23.08 29.86 16.66
C ASP A 106 24.51 29.77 16.11
N ARG A 107 24.77 30.30 14.90
CA ARG A 107 26.06 30.14 14.22
C ARG A 107 27.19 30.86 14.94
N LEU A 108 28.37 30.24 14.91
CA LEU A 108 29.62 30.91 15.28
C LEU A 108 29.89 32.10 14.33
N PRO A 109 30.57 33.17 14.79
CA PRO A 109 30.89 34.30 13.92
C PRO A 109 31.67 33.85 12.67
N PRO A 110 31.40 34.40 11.47
CA PRO A 110 32.05 33.96 10.23
C PRO A 110 33.59 33.98 10.28
N GLU A 111 34.17 34.95 11.01
CA GLU A 111 35.62 35.04 11.24
C GLU A 111 36.19 33.81 11.99
N VAL A 112 35.42 33.22 12.91
CA VAL A 112 35.78 32.02 13.67
C VAL A 112 35.61 30.76 12.82
N ILE A 113 34.57 30.72 11.98
CA ILE A 113 34.32 29.62 11.04
C ILE A 113 35.45 29.55 10.00
N GLU A 114 35.87 30.68 9.40
CA GLU A 114 36.98 30.72 8.46
C GLU A 114 38.33 30.32 9.12
N GLU A 115 38.59 30.76 10.35
CA GLU A 115 39.82 30.39 11.09
C GLU A 115 39.83 28.87 11.42
N ALA A 116 38.71 28.31 11.84
CA ALA A 116 38.58 26.88 12.14
C ALA A 116 38.67 26.00 10.89
N ARG A 117 38.03 26.41 9.77
CA ARG A 117 38.13 25.72 8.47
C ARG A 117 39.57 25.71 7.96
N ALA A 118 40.26 26.86 8.02
CA ALA A 118 41.66 26.95 7.61
C ALA A 118 42.57 26.02 8.45
N ALA A 119 42.32 25.90 9.75
CA ALA A 119 43.07 25.01 10.63
C ALA A 119 42.81 23.52 10.33
N ALA A 120 41.56 23.14 10.02
CA ALA A 120 41.22 21.78 9.58
C ALA A 120 41.91 21.42 8.25
N HIS A 121 41.87 22.33 7.28
CA HIS A 121 42.54 22.14 5.98
C HIS A 121 44.07 22.06 6.11
N GLU A 122 44.71 22.83 6.99
CA GLU A 122 46.14 22.70 7.28
C GLU A 122 46.49 21.35 7.95
N ALA A 123 45.56 20.79 8.74
CA ALA A 123 45.68 19.45 9.31
C ALA A 123 45.33 18.31 8.32
N GLY A 124 44.77 18.63 7.15
CA GLY A 124 44.28 17.65 6.18
C GLY A 124 42.99 16.94 6.60
N LEU A 125 42.17 17.60 7.44
CA LEU A 125 40.89 17.10 7.94
C LEU A 125 39.72 17.85 7.27
N PRO A 126 38.57 17.19 7.08
CA PRO A 126 37.35 17.87 6.65
C PRO A 126 36.78 18.76 7.77
N PHE A 127 36.09 19.83 7.38
CA PHE A 127 35.45 20.79 8.27
C PHE A 127 33.93 20.86 8.06
N SER A 128 33.16 20.81 9.15
CA SER A 128 31.72 21.07 9.18
C SER A 128 31.40 22.25 10.10
N GLU A 129 30.36 23.00 9.73
CA GLU A 129 29.79 24.13 10.46
C GLU A 129 28.70 23.72 11.46
N LYS A 130 28.29 22.45 11.47
CA LYS A 130 27.30 21.94 12.44
C LYS A 130 27.83 22.11 13.88
N PRO A 131 27.08 22.74 14.80
CA PRO A 131 27.48 22.82 16.19
C PRO A 131 27.42 21.42 16.83
N TYR A 132 28.45 21.07 17.59
CA TYR A 132 28.52 19.78 18.27
C TYR A 132 27.54 19.76 19.46
N ARG A 133 26.35 19.20 19.27
CA ARG A 133 25.32 19.02 20.30
C ARG A 133 24.89 17.56 20.42
N ASP A 134 24.90 17.07 21.65
CA ASP A 134 24.10 15.96 22.22
C ASP A 134 23.71 14.77 21.31
N GLY A 135 24.67 14.22 20.56
CA GLY A 135 24.59 12.84 20.06
C GLY A 135 23.95 12.63 18.69
N GLU A 136 23.58 13.69 17.97
CA GLU A 136 23.37 13.55 16.51
C GLU A 136 24.71 13.26 15.83
N ASP A 137 24.97 11.98 15.52
CA ASP A 137 26.11 11.62 14.71
C ASP A 137 25.95 12.19 13.30
N PHE A 138 26.98 12.92 12.86
CA PHE A 138 27.05 13.47 11.52
C PHE A 138 27.06 12.30 10.51
N ASN A 139 26.08 12.28 9.59
CA ASN A 139 25.97 11.22 8.58
C ASN A 139 27.02 11.41 7.47
N PRO A 140 28.03 10.53 7.35
CA PRO A 140 29.16 10.75 6.46
C PRO A 140 28.89 10.40 4.99
N TYR A 141 27.66 10.03 4.64
CA TYR A 141 27.27 9.66 3.28
C TYR A 141 26.23 10.61 2.66
N VAL A 142 25.77 11.62 3.40
CA VAL A 142 24.74 12.58 2.96
C VAL A 142 25.31 14.00 2.98
N PHE A 143 25.26 14.69 1.84
CA PHE A 143 25.64 16.09 1.76
C PHE A 143 24.49 16.98 2.29
N ASP A 144 24.54 17.31 3.57
CA ASP A 144 23.56 18.12 4.29
C ASP A 144 23.81 19.64 4.22
N GLY A 145 24.82 20.07 3.45
CA GLY A 145 25.22 21.47 3.34
C GLY A 145 25.96 22.05 4.55
N SER A 146 26.15 21.27 5.63
CA SER A 146 26.90 21.72 6.82
C SER A 146 28.40 21.85 6.57
N MET A 147 28.93 21.20 5.52
CA MET A 147 30.33 21.23 5.12
C MET A 147 30.47 21.67 3.66
N SER A 148 31.67 22.14 3.28
CA SER A 148 31.91 22.47 1.88
C SER A 148 31.97 21.21 1.01
N ILE A 149 31.71 21.33 -0.29
CA ILE A 149 31.83 20.20 -1.23
C ILE A 149 33.27 19.64 -1.20
N GLU A 150 34.28 20.49 -1.05
CA GLU A 150 35.69 20.08 -0.96
C GLU A 150 35.99 19.30 0.33
N ASP A 151 35.34 19.67 1.44
CA ASP A 151 35.41 18.98 2.74
C ASP A 151 34.70 17.63 2.68
N PHE A 152 33.50 17.58 2.10
CA PHE A 152 32.73 16.36 1.89
C PHE A 152 33.47 15.36 1.00
N GLU A 153 34.04 15.82 -0.12
CA GLU A 153 34.90 14.99 -0.98
C GLU A 153 36.21 14.56 -0.29
N LEU A 154 36.78 15.38 0.60
CA LEU A 154 37.96 15.01 1.39
C LEU A 154 37.62 13.89 2.38
N MET A 155 36.51 14.04 3.10
CA MET A 155 36.00 13.06 4.03
C MET A 155 35.69 11.72 3.36
N HIS A 156 34.93 11.71 2.26
CA HIS A 156 34.63 10.50 1.49
C HIS A 156 35.91 9.79 1.02
N ARG A 157 36.93 10.54 0.55
CA ARG A 157 38.24 9.96 0.19
C ARG A 157 39.01 9.43 1.38
N MET A 158 38.85 10.00 2.57
CA MET A 158 39.45 9.47 3.79
C MET A 158 38.76 8.17 4.22
N ILE A 159 37.43 8.12 4.18
CA ILE A 159 36.63 6.91 4.45
C ILE A 159 36.95 5.81 3.43
N GLU A 160 36.96 6.11 2.13
CA GLU A 160 37.26 5.15 1.07
C GLU A 160 38.72 4.65 1.16
N LYS A 161 39.65 5.52 1.56
CA LYS A 161 41.05 5.13 1.83
C LYS A 161 41.16 4.26 3.08
N GLU A 162 40.53 4.63 4.18
CA GLU A 162 40.52 3.84 5.42
C GLU A 162 39.87 2.47 5.18
N ARG A 163 38.74 2.41 4.49
CA ARG A 163 38.11 1.19 3.99
C ARG A 163 39.07 0.37 3.13
N SER A 164 39.81 0.98 2.20
CA SER A 164 40.82 0.27 1.40
C SER A 164 42.02 -0.25 2.21
N GLU A 165 42.35 0.42 3.32
CA GLU A 165 43.42 0.02 4.24
C GLU A 165 42.93 -1.08 5.20
N GLN A 166 41.67 -1.07 5.64
CA GLN A 166 41.03 -2.12 6.44
C GLN A 166 40.74 -3.39 5.62
N MET A 167 40.25 -3.26 4.37
CA MET A 167 40.06 -4.40 3.44
C MET A 167 41.38 -5.07 3.02
N ALA A 168 42.54 -4.50 3.37
CA ALA A 168 43.84 -5.13 3.16
C ALA A 168 44.28 -6.07 4.30
N GLU A 169 43.59 -6.07 5.46
CA GLU A 169 43.84 -7.04 6.53
C GLU A 169 43.06 -8.36 6.30
N PRO A 170 43.70 -9.54 6.47
CA PRO A 170 43.06 -10.81 6.15
C PRO A 170 41.99 -11.19 7.18
N ILE A 171 40.72 -11.10 6.77
CA ILE A 171 39.53 -11.35 7.60
C ILE A 171 39.55 -12.73 8.26
N LEU A 172 39.95 -13.77 7.51
CA LEU A 172 40.03 -15.15 7.98
C LEU A 172 41.36 -15.79 7.54
N SER A 173 42.01 -16.53 8.43
CA SER A 173 43.23 -17.29 8.15
C SER A 173 43.25 -18.63 8.89
N GLY A 174 43.76 -19.68 8.24
CA GLY A 174 43.93 -21.00 8.83
C GLY A 174 45.36 -21.53 8.69
N TYR A 175 45.90 -22.14 9.74
CA TYR A 175 47.22 -22.79 9.70
C TYR A 175 47.10 -24.24 9.19
N LEU A 176 47.32 -24.39 7.88
CA LEU A 176 47.15 -25.62 7.13
C LEU A 176 48.38 -26.53 7.33
N SER A 177 48.18 -27.71 7.92
CA SER A 177 49.23 -28.64 8.33
C SER A 177 49.09 -30.03 7.72
N ASN A 178 50.23 -30.64 7.39
CA ASN A 178 50.35 -32.05 7.02
C ASN A 178 50.77 -32.89 8.23
N LEU A 179 49.83 -33.64 8.82
CA LEU A 179 50.09 -34.49 9.99
C LEU A 179 50.97 -35.72 9.69
N GLY A 180 51.13 -36.09 8.41
CA GLY A 180 51.99 -37.19 7.96
C GLY A 180 53.47 -36.81 7.84
N LYS A 181 53.81 -35.51 7.79
CA LYS A 181 55.16 -35.01 7.48
C LYS A 181 55.65 -34.04 8.55
N TYR A 182 56.69 -34.42 9.30
CA TYR A 182 57.25 -33.60 10.37
C TYR A 182 58.51 -32.86 9.95
N THR A 183 58.59 -31.58 10.31
CA THR A 183 59.76 -30.72 10.13
C THR A 183 60.14 -30.13 11.49
N GLU A 184 61.40 -30.32 11.92
CA GLU A 184 61.94 -29.83 13.20
C GLU A 184 61.13 -30.21 14.48
N GLY A 185 60.31 -31.25 14.41
CA GLY A 185 59.50 -31.74 15.54
C GLY A 185 58.08 -31.18 15.62
N ARG A 186 57.62 -30.43 14.60
CA ARG A 186 56.21 -30.06 14.39
C ARG A 186 55.73 -30.62 13.04
N PRO A 187 54.41 -30.77 12.80
CA PRO A 187 53.87 -30.99 11.46
C PRO A 187 54.33 -29.89 10.51
N ALA A 188 54.59 -30.24 9.24
CA ALA A 188 54.85 -29.25 8.20
C ALA A 188 53.55 -28.49 7.90
N GLY A 189 53.54 -27.16 8.09
CA GLY A 189 52.34 -26.35 7.88
C GLY A 189 52.67 -24.91 7.50
N GLU A 190 51.67 -24.18 7.01
CA GLU A 190 51.77 -22.79 6.60
C GLU A 190 50.43 -22.06 6.85
N TRP A 191 50.49 -20.76 7.12
CA TRP A 191 49.29 -19.92 7.21
C TRP A 191 48.72 -19.66 5.81
N VAL A 192 47.42 -19.89 5.65
CA VAL A 192 46.67 -19.55 4.43
C VAL A 192 45.59 -18.54 4.82
N THR A 193 45.65 -17.36 4.20
CA THR A 193 44.61 -16.33 4.28
C THR A 193 43.46 -16.70 3.34
N PHE A 194 42.23 -16.56 3.79
CA PHE A 194 41.03 -16.71 2.96
C PHE A 194 40.37 -15.34 2.78
N PRO A 195 39.94 -14.98 1.54
CA PRO A 195 39.98 -15.81 0.33
C PRO A 195 41.38 -15.97 -0.29
N THR A 196 41.59 -17.09 -1.00
CA THR A 196 42.83 -17.50 -1.67
C THR A 196 42.56 -17.94 -3.11
N THR A 197 43.61 -18.15 -3.91
CA THR A 197 43.50 -18.75 -5.26
C THR A 197 43.90 -20.22 -5.25
N ALA A 198 43.47 -20.96 -6.29
CA ALA A 198 43.81 -22.36 -6.49
C ALA A 198 45.32 -22.55 -6.76
N GLU A 199 45.95 -21.62 -7.46
CA GLU A 199 47.40 -21.59 -7.68
C GLU A 199 48.14 -21.45 -6.35
N HIS A 200 47.75 -20.50 -5.51
CA HIS A 200 48.39 -20.24 -4.22
C HIS A 200 48.22 -21.44 -3.27
N LEU A 201 47.00 -21.97 -3.14
CA LEU A 201 46.75 -23.13 -2.28
C LEU A 201 47.54 -24.37 -2.75
N LYS A 202 47.67 -24.56 -4.07
CA LYS A 202 48.52 -25.62 -4.64
C LYS A 202 50.01 -25.41 -4.31
N GLU A 203 50.52 -24.18 -4.41
CA GLU A 203 51.91 -23.89 -4.00
C GLU A 203 52.15 -24.14 -2.50
N VAL A 204 51.15 -23.90 -1.65
CA VAL A 204 51.21 -24.27 -0.22
C VAL A 204 51.21 -25.79 -0.06
N PHE A 205 50.29 -26.50 -0.71
CA PHE A 205 50.22 -27.97 -0.70
C PHE A 205 51.53 -28.64 -1.16
N ASP A 206 52.15 -28.14 -2.25
CA ASP A 206 53.45 -28.63 -2.75
C ASP A 206 54.58 -28.40 -1.72
N ARG A 207 54.58 -27.24 -1.02
CA ARG A 207 55.57 -26.90 0.02
C ARG A 207 55.43 -27.76 1.27
N ILE A 208 54.22 -27.85 1.84
CA ILE A 208 53.96 -28.70 3.01
C ILE A 208 53.94 -30.18 2.64
N GLY A 209 53.85 -30.52 1.36
CA GLY A 209 54.09 -31.83 0.77
C GLY A 209 52.92 -32.80 0.88
N ILE A 210 51.71 -32.31 0.61
CA ILE A 210 50.51 -33.12 0.38
C ILE A 210 50.53 -33.60 -1.07
N ASP A 211 50.36 -34.90 -1.29
CA ASP A 211 50.61 -35.53 -2.60
C ASP A 211 49.37 -36.07 -3.31
N PHE A 212 48.20 -35.85 -2.68
CA PHE A 212 46.84 -36.25 -3.10
C PHE A 212 46.64 -37.76 -3.35
N LYS A 213 47.55 -38.64 -2.90
CA LYS A 213 47.38 -40.10 -3.02
C LYS A 213 46.76 -40.73 -1.77
N HIS A 214 46.82 -40.05 -0.62
CA HIS A 214 46.10 -40.41 0.58
C HIS A 214 45.06 -39.32 0.88
N TYR A 215 43.83 -39.71 1.14
CA TYR A 215 42.66 -38.81 1.16
C TYR A 215 42.49 -38.00 2.48
N GLU A 216 43.46 -38.06 3.39
CA GLU A 216 43.40 -37.50 4.75
C GLU A 216 44.77 -36.89 5.16
N GLU A 217 45.41 -36.10 4.29
CA GLU A 217 46.77 -35.55 4.57
C GLU A 217 46.78 -34.14 5.15
N TRP A 218 45.69 -33.37 5.10
CA TRP A 218 45.65 -31.97 5.54
C TRP A 218 44.67 -31.72 6.69
N HIS A 219 45.07 -30.86 7.63
CA HIS A 219 44.27 -30.43 8.78
C HIS A 219 44.57 -28.96 9.10
N PHE A 220 43.59 -28.25 9.64
CA PHE A 220 43.81 -26.92 10.22
C PHE A 220 44.07 -27.06 11.73
N THR A 221 45.21 -26.58 12.22
CA THR A 221 45.55 -26.70 13.66
C THR A 221 45.31 -25.42 14.46
N GLU A 222 45.10 -24.31 13.77
CA GLU A 222 44.86 -22.98 14.36
C GLU A 222 44.11 -22.13 13.33
N PHE A 223 43.22 -21.26 13.78
CA PHE A 223 42.54 -20.24 12.97
C PHE A 223 42.75 -18.86 13.59
N GLN A 224 42.74 -17.83 12.75
CA GLN A 224 42.76 -16.43 13.15
C GLN A 224 41.70 -15.68 12.33
N SER A 225 40.99 -14.77 12.97
CA SER A 225 39.90 -14.00 12.39
C SER A 225 39.88 -12.60 13.00
N THR A 226 39.52 -11.59 12.21
CA THR A 226 39.19 -10.25 12.73
C THR A 226 37.77 -10.20 13.32
N ILE A 227 36.89 -11.10 12.88
CA ILE A 227 35.52 -11.28 13.39
C ILE A 227 35.57 -12.07 14.72
N PRO A 228 35.10 -11.50 15.85
CA PRO A 228 34.97 -12.22 17.12
C PRO A 228 34.05 -13.43 17.02
N GLY A 229 34.24 -14.43 17.87
CA GLY A 229 33.45 -15.67 17.89
C GLY A 229 33.71 -16.64 16.73
N LEU A 230 33.88 -16.13 15.50
CA LEU A 230 33.91 -16.92 14.25
C LEU A 230 34.79 -18.18 14.32
N THR A 231 36.01 -18.09 14.90
CA THR A 231 36.94 -19.22 14.96
C THR A 231 36.48 -20.38 15.83
N GLU A 232 35.53 -20.16 16.74
CA GLU A 232 34.99 -21.22 17.62
C GLU A 232 34.08 -22.21 16.86
N HIS A 233 33.56 -21.78 15.69
CA HIS A 233 32.69 -22.55 14.80
C HIS A 233 33.46 -23.28 13.68
N LEU A 234 34.79 -23.09 13.62
CA LEU A 234 35.69 -23.72 12.64
C LEU A 234 36.37 -24.96 13.24
N SER A 235 36.57 -26.00 12.42
CA SER A 235 37.07 -27.30 12.88
C SER A 235 38.41 -27.68 12.23
N GLU A 236 39.14 -28.62 12.86
CA GLU A 236 40.38 -29.16 12.29
C GLU A 236 40.20 -29.90 10.94
N TYR A 237 38.94 -30.20 10.57
CA TYR A 237 38.53 -30.87 9.33
C TYR A 237 37.84 -29.95 8.32
N SER A 238 37.68 -28.65 8.61
CA SER A 238 37.00 -27.70 7.71
C SER A 238 37.66 -27.67 6.33
N HIS A 239 36.88 -27.72 5.26
CA HIS A 239 37.44 -27.90 3.92
C HIS A 239 38.01 -26.57 3.38
N PRO A 240 39.18 -26.55 2.71
CA PRO A 240 39.75 -25.32 2.15
C PRO A 240 38.82 -24.59 1.18
N ASP A 241 37.97 -25.31 0.43
CA ASP A 241 36.99 -24.69 -0.47
C ASP A 241 35.84 -24.00 0.30
N GLU A 242 35.41 -24.55 1.44
CA GLU A 242 34.38 -23.96 2.30
C GLU A 242 34.89 -22.70 2.99
N LEU A 243 36.11 -22.76 3.53
CA LEU A 243 36.78 -21.61 4.13
C LEU A 243 37.04 -20.51 3.08
N ASN A 244 37.31 -20.88 1.83
CA ASN A 244 37.44 -19.93 0.73
C ASN A 244 36.11 -19.31 0.32
N TYR A 245 35.03 -20.08 0.30
CA TYR A 245 33.68 -19.59 0.03
C TYR A 245 33.20 -18.64 1.13
N LEU A 246 33.32 -19.04 2.40
CA LEU A 246 33.08 -18.16 3.55
C LEU A 246 33.95 -16.90 3.46
N GLY A 247 35.24 -17.05 3.18
CA GLY A 247 36.15 -15.91 3.00
C GLY A 247 35.69 -14.95 1.91
N LYS A 248 35.09 -15.42 0.81
CA LYS A 248 34.50 -14.56 -0.22
C LYS A 248 33.19 -13.90 0.19
N LEU A 249 32.29 -14.61 0.86
CA LEU A 249 31.07 -14.01 1.42
C LEU A 249 31.42 -12.87 2.40
N LEU A 250 32.40 -13.11 3.27
CA LEU A 250 32.92 -12.12 4.22
C LEU A 250 33.74 -11.01 3.54
N GLU A 251 34.36 -11.21 2.38
CA GLU A 251 35.04 -10.14 1.63
C GLU A 251 34.02 -9.17 1.00
N MET A 252 32.79 -9.62 0.71
CA MET A 252 31.75 -8.85 0.03
C MET A 252 30.81 -8.06 0.96
N GLN A 253 30.73 -8.41 2.25
CA GLN A 253 29.89 -7.71 3.25
C GLN A 253 30.38 -6.28 3.53
N PHE A 254 29.45 -5.33 3.59
CA PHE A 254 29.70 -3.95 4.06
C PHE A 254 29.90 -3.91 5.59
N ASP A 255 30.24 -2.73 6.12
CA ASP A 255 30.54 -2.57 7.55
C ASP A 255 29.29 -2.83 8.42
N ASP A 256 28.12 -2.29 8.05
CA ASP A 256 26.84 -2.55 8.73
C ASP A 256 26.48 -4.05 8.73
N ASP A 257 26.65 -4.72 7.58
CA ASP A 257 26.48 -6.18 7.47
C ASP A 257 27.48 -6.94 8.34
N ARG A 258 28.70 -6.41 8.53
CA ARG A 258 29.72 -7.02 9.39
C ARG A 258 29.32 -6.99 10.84
N GLU A 259 28.84 -5.84 11.32
CA GLU A 259 28.41 -5.68 12.70
C GLU A 259 27.18 -6.55 12.98
N LYS A 260 26.25 -6.60 12.03
CA LYS A 260 25.09 -7.49 12.06
C LYS A 260 25.47 -8.96 12.07
N PHE A 261 26.47 -9.37 11.29
CA PHE A 261 27.00 -10.74 11.28
C PHE A 261 27.70 -11.11 12.59
N ILE A 262 28.47 -10.19 13.19
CA ILE A 262 29.07 -10.38 14.52
C ILE A 262 27.98 -10.59 15.58
N ALA A 263 26.97 -9.71 15.59
CA ALA A 263 25.83 -9.82 16.50
C ALA A 263 25.06 -11.14 16.31
N ALA A 264 24.86 -11.59 15.07
CA ALA A 264 24.15 -12.83 14.77
C ALA A 264 24.93 -14.08 15.20
N ILE A 265 26.27 -14.07 15.10
CA ILE A 265 27.13 -15.12 15.68
C ILE A 265 27.00 -15.15 17.21
N GLU A 266 27.01 -13.99 17.88
CA GLU A 266 26.86 -13.92 19.34
C GLU A 266 25.45 -14.33 19.81
N TYR A 267 24.42 -13.97 19.04
CA TYR A 267 23.04 -14.42 19.23
C TYR A 267 22.90 -15.95 19.14
N GLY A 268 23.74 -16.60 18.33
CA GLY A 268 23.94 -18.06 18.32
C GLY A 268 22.90 -18.87 17.56
N ASP A 269 21.89 -18.21 17.00
CA ASP A 269 20.92 -18.82 16.10
C ASP A 269 21.59 -19.11 14.74
N HIS A 270 21.40 -20.32 14.21
CA HIS A 270 22.08 -20.81 13.01
C HIS A 270 23.62 -20.61 13.01
N ALA A 271 24.28 -20.87 14.15
CA ALA A 271 25.74 -20.75 14.30
C ALA A 271 26.47 -22.07 14.69
N ASP A 272 25.82 -23.23 14.70
CA ASP A 272 26.41 -24.48 15.25
C ASP A 272 27.60 -25.07 14.45
N SER A 273 27.77 -24.72 13.17
CA SER A 273 28.81 -25.28 12.30
C SER A 273 29.25 -24.34 11.18
N LEU A 274 30.37 -24.66 10.50
CA LEU A 274 30.81 -23.94 9.29
C LEU A 274 29.74 -23.89 8.18
N GLN A 275 28.89 -24.92 8.06
CA GLN A 275 27.76 -24.88 7.12
C GLN A 275 26.76 -23.80 7.54
N ASP A 276 26.39 -23.77 8.82
CA ASP A 276 25.43 -22.81 9.36
C ASP A 276 25.98 -21.38 9.25
N ILE A 277 27.25 -21.16 9.58
CA ILE A 277 27.96 -19.88 9.44
C ILE A 277 28.00 -19.39 7.98
N ILE A 278 28.20 -20.29 7.00
CA ILE A 278 28.13 -19.94 5.56
C ILE A 278 26.71 -19.53 5.16
N ASN A 279 25.69 -20.19 5.69
CA ASN A 279 24.30 -19.81 5.46
C ASN A 279 23.93 -18.51 6.19
N LEU A 280 24.39 -18.30 7.41
CA LEU A 280 24.17 -17.10 8.23
C LEU A 280 24.72 -15.86 7.52
N ALA A 281 25.91 -15.95 6.93
CA ALA A 281 26.51 -14.88 6.14
C ALA A 281 25.69 -14.49 4.89
N GLN A 282 24.75 -15.34 4.46
CA GLN A 282 23.82 -15.14 3.32
C GLN A 282 22.37 -14.85 3.74
N ASN A 283 22.03 -14.97 5.03
CA ASN A 283 20.68 -14.77 5.59
C ASN A 283 20.66 -13.68 6.67
N LEU A 284 21.50 -12.65 6.52
CA LEU A 284 21.55 -11.51 7.46
C LEU A 284 20.23 -10.70 7.49
N ASP A 285 19.39 -10.85 6.49
CA ASP A 285 18.02 -10.31 6.41
C ASP A 285 17.03 -11.00 7.37
N CYS A 286 17.38 -12.16 7.95
CA CYS A 286 16.59 -12.85 8.99
C CYS A 286 16.75 -12.24 10.39
N TYR A 287 17.66 -11.29 10.55
CA TYR A 287 17.92 -10.60 11.81
C TYR A 287 17.59 -9.11 11.67
N TRP A 288 17.18 -8.49 12.77
CA TRP A 288 17.16 -7.02 12.90
C TRP A 288 18.16 -6.61 13.97
N ILE A 289 18.82 -5.47 13.78
CA ILE A 289 19.78 -4.92 14.74
C ILE A 289 19.48 -3.44 14.98
N TYR A 290 19.54 -3.01 16.24
CA TYR A 290 19.49 -1.61 16.67
C TYR A 290 20.85 -1.26 17.30
N PRO A 291 21.82 -0.71 16.51
CA PRO A 291 23.21 -0.57 16.97
C PRO A 291 23.40 0.36 18.17
N SER A 292 22.52 1.33 18.37
CA SER A 292 22.56 2.26 19.51
C SER A 292 22.06 1.65 20.82
N VAL A 293 21.35 0.53 20.79
CA VAL A 293 20.57 0.00 21.91
C VAL A 293 21.32 -1.13 22.63
N HIS A 294 21.76 -0.90 23.87
CA HIS A 294 22.60 -1.83 24.63
C HIS A 294 21.95 -2.33 25.93
N ASN A 295 20.76 -1.84 26.29
CA ASN A 295 20.00 -2.32 27.45
C ASN A 295 18.48 -2.08 27.32
N GLU A 296 17.73 -2.65 28.28
CA GLU A 296 16.26 -2.62 28.32
C GLU A 296 15.68 -1.19 28.43
N GLU A 297 16.36 -0.23 29.09
CA GLU A 297 15.88 1.16 29.14
C GLU A 297 16.09 1.87 27.79
N GLU A 298 17.27 1.71 27.20
CA GLU A 298 17.55 2.22 25.84
C GLU A 298 16.60 1.63 24.80
N TYR A 299 16.26 0.34 24.89
CA TYR A 299 15.31 -0.27 23.95
C TYR A 299 13.92 0.32 24.13
N GLY A 300 13.44 0.42 25.37
CA GLY A 300 12.15 1.03 25.65
C GLY A 300 12.06 2.49 25.21
N ARG A 301 13.16 3.25 25.32
CA ARG A 301 13.27 4.63 24.79
C ARG A 301 13.22 4.65 23.28
N TYR A 302 14.03 3.83 22.62
CA TYR A 302 14.05 3.73 21.16
C TYR A 302 12.65 3.42 20.60
N LEU A 303 11.92 2.46 21.19
CA LEU A 303 10.55 2.14 20.78
C LEU A 303 9.60 3.35 20.93
N VAL A 304 9.62 4.06 22.06
CA VAL A 304 8.65 5.13 22.38
C VAL A 304 9.00 6.49 21.79
N ASP A 305 10.29 6.82 21.76
CA ASP A 305 10.79 8.15 21.40
C ASP A 305 11.21 8.21 19.91
N GLU A 306 11.72 7.12 19.32
CA GLU A 306 12.14 7.06 17.89
C GLU A 306 11.13 6.35 16.97
N LEU A 307 10.48 5.26 17.43
CA LEU A 307 9.48 4.54 16.64
C LEU A 307 8.02 4.95 16.96
N GLU A 308 7.81 5.79 17.96
CA GLU A 308 6.49 6.20 18.48
C GLU A 308 5.57 5.02 18.87
N GLU A 309 6.14 3.90 19.32
CA GLU A 309 5.43 2.70 19.77
C GLU A 309 5.52 2.53 21.31
N PRO A 310 4.43 2.74 22.08
CA PRO A 310 3.16 3.37 21.70
C PRO A 310 3.23 4.91 21.61
N GLU A 311 2.32 5.48 20.82
CA GLU A 311 2.12 6.93 20.74
C GLU A 311 1.73 7.50 22.12
N LEU A 312 2.57 8.39 22.66
CA LEU A 312 2.38 8.98 23.98
C LEU A 312 2.58 10.51 23.96
N PRO A 313 1.66 11.30 24.56
CA PRO A 313 1.87 12.73 24.76
C PRO A 313 3.15 13.03 25.55
N GLU A 314 3.76 14.19 25.30
CA GLU A 314 5.00 14.63 25.95
C GLU A 314 4.91 14.77 27.49
N GLU A 315 3.72 14.98 28.05
CA GLU A 315 3.50 14.91 29.49
C GLU A 315 3.53 13.48 30.04
N ALA A 316 3.13 12.48 29.22
CA ALA A 316 3.06 11.07 29.59
C ALA A 316 4.43 10.39 29.48
N LYS A 317 5.21 10.66 28.42
CA LYS A 317 6.59 10.18 28.24
C LYS A 317 7.45 10.39 29.50
N LYS A 318 7.34 11.55 30.15
CA LYS A 318 8.01 11.92 31.41
C LYS A 318 7.75 10.99 32.60
N TYR A 319 6.71 10.16 32.56
CA TYR A 319 6.36 9.18 33.59
C TYR A 319 6.30 7.74 33.05
N PHE A 320 6.67 7.51 31.79
CA PHE A 320 6.64 6.20 31.18
C PHE A 320 7.78 5.31 31.72
N MET A 321 7.51 4.01 31.85
CA MET A 321 8.44 3.05 32.46
C MET A 321 9.26 2.33 31.40
N TYR A 322 10.11 3.10 30.71
CA TYR A 322 10.94 2.66 29.58
C TYR A 322 11.67 1.33 29.83
N GLU A 323 12.37 1.17 30.97
CA GLU A 323 13.08 -0.07 31.33
C GLU A 323 12.15 -1.30 31.45
N GLU A 324 10.95 -1.14 31.99
CA GLU A 324 9.98 -2.25 32.10
C GLU A 324 9.37 -2.57 30.74
N TYR A 325 9.11 -1.55 29.91
CA TYR A 325 8.55 -1.73 28.57
C TYR A 325 9.55 -2.39 27.59
N GLY A 326 10.80 -1.91 27.54
CA GLY A 326 11.84 -2.51 26.70
C GLY A 326 12.23 -3.92 27.15
N ARG A 327 12.15 -4.21 28.45
CA ARG A 327 12.26 -5.59 28.98
C ARG A 327 11.15 -6.49 28.43
N ASP A 328 9.89 -6.10 28.58
CA ASP A 328 8.75 -6.90 28.09
C ASP A 328 8.77 -7.04 26.56
N ALA A 329 9.16 -5.99 25.82
CA ALA A 329 9.39 -6.05 24.37
C ALA A 329 10.48 -7.07 24.03
N SER A 330 11.65 -7.01 24.67
CA SER A 330 12.76 -7.92 24.37
C SER A 330 12.44 -9.40 24.61
N ILE A 331 11.58 -9.69 25.59
CA ILE A 331 11.06 -11.03 25.87
C ILE A 331 10.08 -11.52 24.79
N ASN A 332 9.31 -10.62 24.16
CA ASN A 332 8.37 -10.96 23.09
C ASN A 332 9.07 -11.19 21.73
N ASP A 333 10.15 -10.44 21.49
CA ASP A 333 10.99 -10.54 20.29
C ASP A 333 11.91 -11.76 20.33
N ASP A 334 12.23 -12.27 21.54
CA ASP A 334 13.28 -13.28 21.81
C ASP A 334 14.69 -12.77 21.46
N GLY A 335 14.94 -11.47 21.72
CA GLY A 335 16.17 -10.76 21.36
C GLY A 335 17.27 -10.77 22.43
N MET A 336 18.43 -10.25 22.06
CA MET A 336 19.65 -10.21 22.86
C MET A 336 20.39 -8.87 22.71
N PHE A 337 20.96 -8.37 23.81
CA PHE A 337 21.88 -7.24 23.80
C PHE A 337 23.32 -7.75 23.61
N THR A 338 24.03 -7.24 22.61
CA THR A 338 25.41 -7.60 22.23
C THR A 338 26.35 -6.39 22.31
N GLU A 339 27.66 -6.56 22.09
CA GLU A 339 28.58 -5.42 21.92
C GLU A 339 28.31 -4.60 20.63
N LYS A 340 27.41 -5.06 19.75
CA LYS A 340 26.97 -4.38 18.52
C LYS A 340 25.52 -3.85 18.60
N GLY A 341 24.98 -3.74 19.81
CA GLY A 341 23.61 -3.32 20.07
C GLY A 341 22.63 -4.49 20.20
N TYR A 342 21.34 -4.21 20.08
CA TYR A 342 20.27 -5.18 20.30
C TYR A 342 19.90 -5.89 19.00
N ILE A 343 19.93 -7.22 19.02
CA ILE A 343 19.62 -8.09 17.89
C ILE A 343 18.47 -9.05 18.22
N TYR A 344 17.59 -9.29 17.25
CA TYR A 344 16.58 -10.35 17.34
C TYR A 344 16.32 -10.99 15.97
N ASN A 345 15.83 -12.22 15.96
CA ASN A 345 15.38 -12.89 14.75
C ASN A 345 13.99 -12.34 14.35
N ASN A 346 13.88 -11.74 13.18
CA ASN A 346 12.65 -11.08 12.70
C ASN A 346 11.61 -12.08 12.14
N ARG A 347 11.91 -13.37 12.17
CA ARG A 347 11.09 -14.51 11.73
C ARG A 347 10.88 -14.60 10.21
N ASN A 348 11.75 -13.97 9.41
CA ASN A 348 11.89 -14.27 7.98
C ASN A 348 12.36 -15.72 7.76
N THR A 349 12.26 -16.20 6.52
CA THR A 349 12.58 -17.59 6.17
C THR A 349 14.09 -17.78 5.96
N PHE A 350 14.78 -18.30 6.97
CA PHE A 350 16.19 -18.71 6.84
C PHE A 350 16.33 -19.81 5.77
N THR A 351 17.09 -19.51 4.71
CA THR A 351 17.27 -20.37 3.54
C THR A 351 18.64 -21.06 3.57
N GLU A 352 18.64 -22.40 3.54
CA GLU A 352 19.86 -23.22 3.44
C GLU A 352 20.40 -23.18 1.99
N TRP A 353 21.15 -22.14 1.66
CA TRP A 353 21.84 -21.96 0.37
C TRP A 353 23.00 -22.95 0.17
N TYR A 354 23.60 -23.42 1.26
CA TYR A 354 24.74 -24.34 1.26
C TYR A 354 24.47 -25.59 2.11
N ASP A 355 24.61 -26.76 1.48
CA ASP A 355 24.26 -28.10 2.03
C ASP A 355 25.42 -28.81 2.76
N GLY A 356 26.54 -28.10 2.98
CA GLY A 356 27.75 -28.68 3.56
C GLY A 356 28.54 -29.59 2.61
N ARG A 357 28.30 -29.54 1.29
CA ARG A 357 28.99 -30.40 0.31
C ARG A 357 29.39 -29.70 -0.98
N ASP A 358 28.46 -29.04 -1.67
CA ASP A 358 28.69 -28.57 -3.03
C ASP A 358 29.00 -27.06 -3.10
N VAL A 359 30.23 -26.70 -2.70
CA VAL A 359 30.75 -25.33 -2.85
C VAL A 359 30.69 -24.91 -4.33
N PRO A 360 30.25 -23.70 -4.71
CA PRO A 360 30.21 -23.29 -6.12
C PRO A 360 31.61 -23.30 -6.77
N GLU A 361 31.69 -23.71 -8.04
CA GLU A 361 32.98 -24.07 -8.66
C GLU A 361 33.95 -22.88 -8.85
N GLU A 362 33.45 -21.65 -8.80
CA GLU A 362 34.26 -20.42 -8.78
C GLU A 362 35.00 -20.16 -7.45
N TYR A 363 34.52 -20.75 -6.34
CA TYR A 363 35.16 -20.67 -5.02
C TYR A 363 36.02 -21.90 -4.69
N ARG A 364 36.01 -22.94 -5.54
CA ARG A 364 36.84 -24.14 -5.36
C ARG A 364 38.31 -23.83 -5.67
N VAL A 365 39.16 -24.06 -4.69
CA VAL A 365 40.62 -23.86 -4.71
C VAL A 365 41.40 -25.18 -4.62
N THR A 366 40.75 -26.31 -4.27
CA THR A 366 41.37 -27.63 -4.29
C THR A 366 41.51 -28.23 -5.71
N PRO A 367 42.63 -28.92 -6.03
CA PRO A 367 42.82 -29.54 -7.35
C PRO A 367 41.95 -30.80 -7.57
N GLN A 368 41.17 -30.84 -8.66
CA GLN A 368 40.39 -32.03 -9.03
C GLN A 368 41.27 -33.20 -9.54
N PRO A 369 40.92 -34.47 -9.23
CA PRO A 369 41.63 -35.64 -9.74
C PRO A 369 41.32 -35.92 -11.24
N PRO A 370 42.30 -36.38 -12.04
CA PRO A 370 42.11 -36.62 -13.48
C PRO A 370 41.24 -37.86 -13.75
N GLN A 371 40.20 -37.71 -14.59
CA GLN A 371 39.32 -38.81 -15.00
C GLN A 371 39.91 -39.68 -16.14
N PRO A 372 39.55 -40.98 -16.24
CA PRO A 372 40.05 -41.87 -17.29
C PRO A 372 39.25 -41.75 -18.61
N GLU A 373 39.95 -41.72 -19.75
CA GLU A 373 39.36 -41.72 -21.09
C GLU A 373 38.46 -42.94 -21.38
N ARG A 374 37.36 -42.73 -22.11
CA ARG A 374 36.49 -43.79 -22.68
C ARG A 374 36.20 -43.58 -24.18
N PRO A 375 35.86 -44.63 -24.95
CA PRO A 375 36.09 -44.66 -26.40
C PRO A 375 34.88 -44.30 -27.29
N ASP A 376 35.21 -44.11 -28.57
CA ASP A 376 34.43 -43.71 -29.77
C ASP A 376 32.97 -44.24 -29.89
N PRO A 377 31.96 -43.40 -30.22
CA PRO A 377 30.54 -43.71 -30.02
C PRO A 377 29.86 -44.30 -31.26
N SER A 378 30.22 -45.53 -31.66
CA SER A 378 29.49 -46.25 -32.72
C SER A 378 28.88 -47.59 -32.27
N LYS A 379 27.61 -47.50 -31.82
CA LYS A 379 26.52 -48.50 -31.72
C LYS A 379 25.95 -48.76 -30.31
N VAL A 380 24.73 -48.22 -30.11
CA VAL A 380 23.54 -48.87 -29.48
C VAL A 380 23.60 -49.13 -27.97
N GLU A 381 22.63 -48.76 -27.11
CA GLU A 381 21.42 -47.89 -27.15
C GLU A 381 20.92 -47.74 -25.69
N MET A 382 20.36 -46.57 -25.30
CA MET A 382 19.55 -46.33 -24.08
C MET A 382 20.26 -46.57 -22.71
N ASP A 383 19.92 -45.92 -21.58
CA ASP A 383 18.80 -45.03 -21.23
C ASP A 383 19.20 -44.10 -20.06
N ALA A 384 18.48 -42.98 -19.88
CA ALA A 384 18.39 -42.09 -18.69
C ALA A 384 19.67 -41.41 -18.11
N ALA A 385 19.61 -40.27 -17.39
CA ALA A 385 18.69 -39.10 -17.37
C ALA A 385 19.24 -38.02 -16.39
N ALA A 386 18.77 -36.77 -16.55
CA ALA A 386 18.73 -35.69 -15.53
C ALA A 386 20.02 -34.87 -15.19
N PRO A 387 19.88 -33.59 -14.72
CA PRO A 387 20.74 -32.51 -15.24
C PRO A 387 21.26 -31.45 -14.22
N GLY A 388 22.13 -30.55 -14.71
CA GLY A 388 22.25 -29.13 -14.30
C GLY A 388 22.86 -28.80 -12.92
N GLN A 389 23.34 -27.57 -12.66
CA GLN A 389 23.72 -26.47 -13.56
C GLN A 389 24.67 -25.49 -12.82
N ARG A 390 25.36 -24.60 -13.55
CA ARG A 390 26.38 -23.67 -13.05
C ARG A 390 26.11 -22.28 -13.62
N THR A 391 26.17 -21.24 -12.80
CA THR A 391 25.89 -19.84 -13.21
C THR A 391 27.18 -19.09 -13.54
N ALA A 392 27.15 -18.33 -14.63
CA ALA A 392 28.10 -17.26 -14.95
C ALA A 392 27.44 -16.32 -15.97
N GLN A 393 27.56 -15.01 -15.74
CA GLN A 393 27.26 -13.87 -16.63
C GLN A 393 26.48 -14.15 -17.92
N THR A 394 25.25 -13.64 -18.01
CA THR A 394 24.44 -13.67 -19.25
C THR A 394 23.87 -12.29 -19.58
N ALA A 395 24.32 -11.71 -20.69
CA ALA A 395 23.37 -11.08 -21.60
C ALA A 395 22.45 -12.20 -22.12
N GLU A 396 21.12 -12.00 -22.13
CA GLU A 396 20.15 -13.10 -22.29
C GLU A 396 20.40 -13.94 -23.56
N GLN A 397 21.05 -15.10 -23.38
CA GLN A 397 20.97 -16.19 -24.34
C GLN A 397 19.65 -16.95 -24.11
N PRO A 398 19.02 -17.53 -25.16
CA PRO A 398 17.77 -18.26 -25.00
C PRO A 398 17.93 -19.42 -24.02
N GLN A 399 17.32 -19.31 -22.83
CA GLN A 399 17.30 -20.39 -21.84
C GLN A 399 16.61 -21.63 -22.45
N GLU A 400 17.14 -22.83 -22.19
CA GLU A 400 16.42 -24.06 -22.56
C GLU A 400 15.06 -24.09 -21.83
N PRO A 401 13.96 -24.41 -22.52
CA PRO A 401 12.62 -24.26 -21.97
C PRO A 401 12.40 -25.18 -20.75
N ARG A 402 12.10 -24.57 -19.59
CA ARG A 402 11.91 -25.30 -18.33
C ARG A 402 10.73 -26.28 -18.44
N PRO A 403 10.81 -27.48 -17.85
CA PRO A 403 9.69 -28.43 -17.84
C PRO A 403 8.54 -27.91 -16.96
N VAL A 404 7.30 -28.17 -17.39
CA VAL A 404 6.10 -27.77 -16.62
C VAL A 404 6.06 -28.51 -15.28
N ILE A 405 5.97 -27.75 -14.18
CA ILE A 405 5.68 -28.23 -12.82
C ILE A 405 4.15 -28.40 -12.72
N PRO A 406 3.59 -29.61 -12.74
CA PRO A 406 2.15 -29.78 -12.90
C PRO A 406 1.38 -29.66 -11.57
N ILE A 407 0.29 -28.89 -11.55
CA ILE A 407 -0.68 -28.97 -10.45
C ILE A 407 -1.39 -30.33 -10.51
N VAL A 408 -1.15 -31.17 -9.51
CA VAL A 408 -1.78 -32.48 -9.36
C VAL A 408 -3.08 -32.31 -8.56
N LEU A 409 -4.21 -32.40 -9.27
CA LEU A 409 -5.55 -32.39 -8.68
C LEU A 409 -5.98 -33.83 -8.35
N THR A 410 -6.47 -34.05 -7.13
CA THR A 410 -6.72 -35.38 -6.56
C THR A 410 -8.16 -35.84 -6.75
N SER A 411 -9.14 -34.93 -6.62
CA SER A 411 -10.53 -35.25 -6.90
C SER A 411 -10.77 -35.43 -8.40
N GLU A 412 -11.75 -36.26 -8.76
CA GLU A 412 -12.29 -36.33 -10.12
C GLU A 412 -13.41 -35.30 -10.37
N LYS A 413 -14.08 -34.81 -9.32
CA LYS A 413 -15.29 -33.96 -9.41
C LYS A 413 -14.93 -32.51 -9.80
N PRO A 414 -15.69 -31.86 -10.71
CA PRO A 414 -15.37 -30.50 -11.17
C PRO A 414 -15.30 -29.44 -10.06
N ALA A 415 -16.22 -29.47 -9.09
CA ALA A 415 -16.26 -28.49 -7.99
C ALA A 415 -15.07 -28.65 -7.02
N GLU A 416 -14.73 -29.90 -6.66
CA GLU A 416 -13.57 -30.19 -5.81
C GLU A 416 -12.25 -29.86 -6.51
N LYS A 417 -12.12 -30.12 -7.81
CA LYS A 417 -10.99 -29.65 -8.64
C LYS A 417 -10.85 -28.13 -8.67
N LEU A 418 -11.97 -27.41 -8.73
CA LEU A 418 -11.97 -25.94 -8.71
C LEU A 418 -11.57 -25.40 -7.33
N LYS A 419 -11.96 -26.10 -6.25
CA LYS A 419 -11.46 -25.79 -4.92
C LYS A 419 -9.95 -26.05 -4.81
N GLU A 420 -9.49 -27.26 -5.08
CA GLU A 420 -8.07 -27.65 -5.00
C GLU A 420 -7.13 -26.71 -5.77
N ILE A 421 -7.52 -26.25 -6.98
CA ILE A 421 -6.70 -25.28 -7.74
C ILE A 421 -6.75 -23.86 -7.16
N THR A 422 -7.84 -23.49 -6.47
CA THR A 422 -7.98 -22.20 -5.79
C THR A 422 -7.13 -22.20 -4.52
N ASP A 423 -7.23 -23.26 -3.71
CA ASP A 423 -6.39 -23.45 -2.52
C ASP A 423 -4.88 -23.38 -2.89
N ARG A 424 -4.46 -24.04 -3.98
CA ARG A 424 -3.07 -23.98 -4.48
C ARG A 424 -2.68 -22.62 -5.06
N LEU A 425 -3.64 -21.88 -5.63
CA LEU A 425 -3.43 -20.49 -6.09
C LEU A 425 -3.21 -19.55 -4.90
N GLU A 426 -3.96 -19.69 -3.82
CA GLU A 426 -3.79 -18.82 -2.64
C GLU A 426 -2.44 -19.03 -1.96
N GLN A 427 -2.01 -20.30 -1.80
CA GLN A 427 -0.64 -20.62 -1.40
C GLN A 427 0.38 -19.97 -2.35
N GLY A 428 0.16 -20.07 -3.66
CA GLY A 428 1.04 -19.49 -4.66
C GLY A 428 1.16 -17.99 -4.61
N ILE A 429 0.10 -17.27 -4.25
CA ILE A 429 0.11 -15.81 -4.09
C ILE A 429 0.91 -15.44 -2.83
N ALA A 430 0.79 -16.18 -1.72
CA ALA A 430 1.62 -15.93 -0.54
C ALA A 430 3.11 -16.12 -0.87
N GLU A 431 3.45 -17.18 -1.61
CA GLU A 431 4.81 -17.44 -2.11
C GLU A 431 5.30 -16.44 -3.18
N LEU A 432 4.51 -15.45 -3.62
CA LEU A 432 5.00 -14.43 -4.57
C LEU A 432 5.79 -13.31 -3.90
N PHE A 433 5.63 -13.11 -2.59
CA PHE A 433 6.25 -11.99 -1.88
C PHE A 433 7.67 -12.29 -1.37
N ASP A 434 8.13 -13.53 -1.54
CA ASP A 434 9.55 -13.87 -1.58
C ASP A 434 10.16 -13.24 -2.85
N SER A 435 11.10 -12.30 -2.69
CA SER A 435 11.46 -11.28 -3.71
C SER A 435 11.81 -11.80 -5.11
N GLU A 436 12.50 -12.95 -5.24
CA GLU A 436 12.82 -13.53 -6.54
C GLU A 436 11.57 -13.98 -7.32
N ARG A 437 10.58 -14.55 -6.63
CA ARG A 437 9.34 -15.05 -7.23
C ARG A 437 8.43 -13.93 -7.69
N TYR A 438 8.49 -12.78 -7.01
CA TYR A 438 7.83 -11.55 -7.45
C TYR A 438 8.31 -11.13 -8.85
N ARG A 439 9.64 -11.08 -9.06
CA ARG A 439 10.24 -10.71 -10.35
C ARG A 439 9.92 -11.73 -11.46
N GLU A 440 9.94 -13.03 -11.15
CA GLU A 440 9.49 -14.07 -12.09
C GLU A 440 8.01 -13.89 -12.47
N TYR A 441 7.13 -13.60 -11.50
CA TYR A 441 5.71 -13.32 -11.75
C TYR A 441 5.51 -12.09 -12.65
N LEU A 442 6.19 -10.97 -12.39
CA LEU A 442 6.09 -9.78 -13.25
C LEU A 442 6.59 -10.08 -14.68
N LYS A 443 7.65 -10.90 -14.84
CA LYS A 443 8.13 -11.34 -16.16
C LYS A 443 7.10 -12.18 -16.90
N VAL A 444 6.38 -13.07 -16.23
CA VAL A 444 5.23 -13.80 -16.81
C VAL A 444 4.09 -12.84 -17.14
N MET A 445 3.76 -11.91 -16.25
CA MET A 445 2.69 -10.93 -16.43
C MET A 445 2.92 -10.04 -17.66
N SER A 446 4.16 -9.65 -17.97
CA SER A 446 4.47 -8.88 -19.19
C SER A 446 3.96 -9.57 -20.47
N LYS A 447 4.02 -10.91 -20.52
CA LYS A 447 3.58 -11.74 -21.67
C LYS A 447 2.10 -12.14 -21.60
N PHE A 448 1.54 -12.23 -20.40
CA PHE A 448 0.16 -12.66 -20.17
C PHE A 448 -0.73 -11.56 -19.53
N HIS A 449 -0.44 -10.28 -19.79
CA HIS A 449 -1.15 -9.14 -19.21
C HIS A 449 -2.67 -9.13 -19.53
N ASN A 450 -3.05 -9.73 -20.66
CA ASN A 450 -4.44 -9.93 -21.11
C ASN A 450 -5.12 -11.21 -20.53
N TYR A 451 -4.45 -11.97 -19.66
CA TYR A 451 -5.08 -12.99 -18.81
C TYR A 451 -5.49 -12.41 -17.45
N SER A 452 -6.46 -13.01 -16.79
CA SER A 452 -6.81 -12.63 -15.41
C SER A 452 -5.65 -12.94 -14.46
N PHE A 453 -5.46 -12.11 -13.43
CA PHE A 453 -4.44 -12.26 -12.38
C PHE A 453 -4.26 -13.72 -11.93
N ARG A 454 -5.38 -14.36 -11.54
CA ARG A 454 -5.42 -15.77 -11.10
C ARG A 454 -4.81 -16.74 -12.11
N ASN A 455 -5.06 -16.53 -13.42
CA ASN A 455 -4.50 -17.39 -14.47
C ASN A 455 -3.03 -17.05 -14.76
N THR A 456 -2.63 -15.78 -14.66
CA THR A 456 -1.23 -15.36 -14.77
C THR A 456 -0.37 -15.98 -13.67
N VAL A 457 -0.82 -15.95 -12.41
CA VAL A 457 -0.17 -16.66 -11.29
C VAL A 457 -0.15 -18.17 -11.53
N LEU A 458 -1.28 -18.78 -11.91
CA LEU A 458 -1.30 -20.22 -12.22
C LEU A 458 -0.32 -20.62 -13.33
N ILE A 459 -0.13 -19.78 -14.35
CA ILE A 459 0.88 -20.02 -15.39
C ILE A 459 2.28 -19.90 -14.79
N ALA A 460 2.59 -18.82 -14.06
CA ALA A 460 3.90 -18.60 -13.43
C ALA A 460 4.31 -19.78 -12.52
N MET A 461 3.44 -20.22 -11.62
CA MET A 461 3.68 -21.34 -10.70
C MET A 461 3.86 -22.73 -11.35
N GLN A 462 3.66 -22.84 -12.66
CA GLN A 462 3.75 -24.10 -13.41
C GLN A 462 4.79 -24.04 -14.52
N LYS A 463 5.01 -22.85 -15.11
CA LYS A 463 5.99 -22.59 -16.17
C LYS A 463 6.34 -21.09 -16.19
N PRO A 464 7.31 -20.62 -15.39
CA PRO A 464 7.67 -19.20 -15.30
C PRO A 464 8.35 -18.66 -16.57
N ASP A 465 8.85 -19.55 -17.43
CA ASP A 465 9.39 -19.22 -18.76
C ASP A 465 8.35 -19.35 -19.89
N ALA A 466 7.06 -19.47 -19.56
CA ALA A 466 5.99 -19.50 -20.57
C ALA A 466 5.98 -18.20 -21.41
N SER A 467 5.62 -18.33 -22.68
CA SER A 467 5.61 -17.23 -23.66
C SER A 467 4.30 -17.12 -24.42
N LEU A 468 3.67 -18.25 -24.75
CA LEU A 468 2.35 -18.26 -25.40
C LEU A 468 1.64 -19.57 -25.10
N VAL A 469 0.47 -19.52 -24.45
CA VAL A 469 -0.30 -20.72 -24.09
C VAL A 469 -1.58 -20.86 -24.88
N ALA A 470 -1.89 -22.07 -25.34
CA ALA A 470 -3.18 -22.39 -25.94
C ALA A 470 -3.65 -23.81 -25.59
N GLY A 471 -4.95 -24.07 -25.73
CA GLY A 471 -5.52 -25.40 -25.55
C GLY A 471 -5.07 -26.37 -26.64
N PHE A 472 -4.98 -27.67 -26.32
CA PHE A 472 -4.50 -28.72 -27.24
C PHE A 472 -5.09 -28.65 -28.67
N SER A 473 -6.41 -28.48 -28.77
CA SER A 473 -7.11 -28.36 -30.06
C SER A 473 -6.90 -27.01 -30.75
N ALA A 474 -6.64 -25.94 -29.99
CA ALA A 474 -6.40 -24.61 -30.55
C ALA A 474 -5.04 -24.55 -31.27
N TRP A 475 -4.00 -25.14 -30.68
CA TRP A 475 -2.70 -25.33 -31.36
C TRP A 475 -2.87 -25.95 -32.75
N LYS A 476 -3.65 -27.03 -32.83
CA LYS A 476 -3.88 -27.76 -34.08
C LYS A 476 -4.75 -27.00 -35.09
N ASN A 477 -5.82 -26.37 -34.61
CA ASN A 477 -6.85 -25.80 -35.47
C ASN A 477 -6.57 -24.35 -35.89
N ASN A 478 -5.88 -23.58 -35.05
CA ASN A 478 -5.69 -22.13 -35.23
C ASN A 478 -4.25 -21.78 -35.61
N PHE A 479 -3.27 -22.56 -35.15
CA PHE A 479 -1.84 -22.25 -35.28
C PHE A 479 -1.06 -23.24 -36.16
N GLU A 480 -1.69 -24.30 -36.69
CA GLU A 480 -1.04 -25.36 -37.47
C GLU A 480 0.10 -26.09 -36.72
N ARG A 481 0.05 -26.13 -35.38
CA ARG A 481 1.02 -26.80 -34.49
C ARG A 481 0.38 -27.95 -33.70
N ASN A 482 1.16 -28.94 -33.27
CA ASN A 482 0.68 -30.06 -32.46
C ASN A 482 1.48 -30.11 -31.15
N VAL A 483 0.81 -30.39 -30.05
CA VAL A 483 1.48 -30.62 -28.76
C VAL A 483 2.31 -31.90 -28.84
N MET A 484 3.60 -31.81 -28.49
CA MET A 484 4.53 -32.93 -28.53
C MET A 484 4.12 -34.05 -27.57
N LYS A 485 4.34 -35.30 -27.98
CA LYS A 485 3.92 -36.47 -27.20
C LYS A 485 4.68 -36.55 -25.87
N GLY A 486 3.93 -36.60 -24.76
CA GLY A 486 4.47 -36.74 -23.40
C GLY A 486 4.48 -35.44 -22.59
N GLN A 487 4.28 -34.29 -23.24
CA GLN A 487 4.19 -32.98 -22.60
C GLN A 487 3.06 -32.89 -21.55
N LYS A 488 3.32 -32.16 -20.47
CA LYS A 488 2.35 -31.92 -19.37
C LYS A 488 1.62 -30.60 -19.62
N GLY A 489 0.31 -30.59 -19.42
CA GLY A 489 -0.50 -29.38 -19.59
C GLY A 489 -0.56 -28.52 -18.34
N ILE A 490 -0.38 -27.22 -18.50
CA ILE A 490 -0.53 -26.17 -17.49
C ILE A 490 -2.02 -26.06 -17.14
N LYS A 491 -2.36 -26.09 -15.85
CA LYS A 491 -3.74 -25.97 -15.36
C LYS A 491 -4.14 -24.50 -15.24
N ILE A 492 -5.24 -24.11 -15.88
CA ILE A 492 -5.83 -22.77 -15.76
C ILE A 492 -7.34 -22.88 -15.53
N ILE A 493 -7.94 -21.81 -15.02
CA ILE A 493 -9.39 -21.70 -14.81
C ILE A 493 -10.00 -21.02 -16.04
N ALA A 494 -10.95 -21.70 -16.70
CA ALA A 494 -11.63 -21.17 -17.87
C ALA A 494 -13.16 -21.16 -17.70
N PRO A 495 -13.86 -20.16 -18.28
CA PRO A 495 -15.31 -20.15 -18.31
C PRO A 495 -15.83 -21.34 -19.13
N SER A 496 -16.90 -21.93 -18.62
CA SER A 496 -17.62 -23.06 -19.19
C SER A 496 -19.11 -22.96 -18.86
N PRO A 497 -19.78 -21.86 -19.24
CA PRO A 497 -21.18 -21.65 -18.92
C PRO A 497 -22.03 -22.79 -19.48
N TYR A 498 -23.08 -23.15 -18.74
CA TYR A 498 -24.04 -24.18 -19.16
C TYR A 498 -25.44 -23.59 -19.21
N LYS A 499 -26.26 -24.14 -20.12
CA LYS A 499 -27.63 -23.70 -20.31
C LYS A 499 -28.58 -24.56 -19.50
N ILE A 500 -29.48 -23.93 -18.76
CA ILE A 500 -30.60 -24.59 -18.08
C ILE A 500 -31.91 -24.11 -18.70
N LYS A 501 -32.89 -25.02 -18.78
CA LYS A 501 -34.27 -24.65 -19.07
C LYS A 501 -34.97 -24.42 -17.74
N GLN A 502 -35.40 -23.18 -17.51
CA GLN A 502 -36.12 -22.78 -16.31
C GLN A 502 -37.55 -22.41 -16.70
N GLU A 503 -38.54 -23.00 -16.02
CA GLU A 503 -39.92 -22.54 -16.12
C GLU A 503 -40.04 -21.19 -15.41
N MET A 504 -40.03 -20.12 -16.19
CA MET A 504 -40.30 -18.77 -15.71
C MET A 504 -41.77 -18.43 -15.98
N GLN A 505 -42.37 -17.56 -15.18
CA GLN A 505 -43.73 -17.11 -15.47
C GLN A 505 -43.70 -16.29 -16.77
N LYS A 506 -44.62 -16.58 -17.68
CA LYS A 506 -44.73 -15.88 -18.97
C LYS A 506 -45.25 -14.47 -18.70
N ILE A 507 -44.37 -13.49 -18.65
CA ILE A 507 -44.72 -12.08 -18.45
C ILE A 507 -45.27 -11.50 -19.76
N ASP A 508 -46.35 -10.72 -19.69
CA ASP A 508 -46.87 -9.99 -20.85
C ASP A 508 -45.97 -8.77 -21.14
N PRO A 509 -45.35 -8.67 -22.34
CA PRO A 509 -44.38 -7.61 -22.65
C PRO A 509 -44.92 -6.18 -22.57
N HIS A 510 -46.24 -5.98 -22.45
CA HIS A 510 -46.85 -4.66 -22.38
C HIS A 510 -47.44 -4.32 -21.00
N THR A 511 -47.49 -5.27 -20.06
CA THR A 511 -48.05 -5.03 -18.71
C THR A 511 -47.14 -5.44 -17.56
N GLN A 512 -45.96 -5.99 -17.86
CA GLN A 512 -44.97 -6.55 -16.91
C GLN A 512 -45.53 -7.59 -15.93
N LYS A 513 -46.77 -8.07 -16.12
CA LYS A 513 -47.46 -8.99 -15.21
C LYS A 513 -47.51 -10.41 -15.77
N PRO A 514 -47.50 -11.44 -14.91
CA PRO A 514 -47.65 -12.83 -15.33
C PRO A 514 -48.96 -13.02 -16.11
N VAL A 515 -48.88 -13.61 -17.31
CA VAL A 515 -50.04 -13.99 -18.11
C VAL A 515 -50.80 -15.08 -17.35
N ILE A 516 -51.92 -14.72 -16.74
CA ILE A 516 -52.76 -15.67 -16.01
C ILE A 516 -53.60 -16.49 -17.01
N GLY A 517 -53.48 -17.81 -16.91
CA GLY A 517 -54.24 -18.78 -17.69
C GLY A 517 -55.73 -18.79 -17.36
N LYS A 518 -56.53 -19.48 -18.19
CA LYS A 518 -57.99 -19.58 -18.03
C LYS A 518 -58.44 -20.31 -16.76
N ASP A 519 -57.50 -20.93 -16.06
CA ASP A 519 -57.60 -21.64 -14.79
C ASP A 519 -57.17 -20.80 -13.57
N GLY A 520 -56.79 -19.53 -13.77
CA GLY A 520 -56.44 -18.61 -12.70
C GLY A 520 -55.01 -18.77 -12.16
N LYS A 521 -54.14 -19.49 -12.87
CA LYS A 521 -52.72 -19.66 -12.52
C LYS A 521 -51.80 -18.95 -13.53
N PRO A 522 -50.62 -18.46 -13.13
CA PRO A 522 -49.62 -17.96 -14.07
C PRO A 522 -49.24 -19.05 -15.09
N VAL A 523 -49.25 -18.71 -16.38
CA VAL A 523 -48.73 -19.57 -17.44
C VAL A 523 -47.21 -19.58 -17.34
N THR A 524 -46.57 -20.74 -17.23
CA THR A 524 -45.11 -20.87 -17.30
C THR A 524 -44.63 -21.05 -18.74
N GLU A 525 -43.43 -20.56 -19.04
CA GLU A 525 -42.72 -20.73 -20.31
C GLU A 525 -41.29 -21.20 -20.01
N GLU A 526 -40.82 -22.22 -20.74
CA GLU A 526 -39.44 -22.70 -20.64
C GLU A 526 -38.48 -21.67 -21.27
N LYS A 527 -37.81 -20.86 -20.45
CA LYS A 527 -36.75 -19.95 -20.87
C LYS A 527 -35.38 -20.65 -20.72
N GLU A 528 -34.53 -20.54 -21.75
CA GLU A 528 -33.17 -21.11 -21.71
C GLU A 528 -32.20 -20.08 -21.13
N VAL A 529 -31.86 -20.21 -19.84
CA VAL A 529 -30.95 -19.32 -19.11
C VAL A 529 -29.53 -19.88 -19.15
N THR A 530 -28.54 -19.02 -19.36
CA THR A 530 -27.11 -19.41 -19.41
C THR A 530 -26.45 -19.08 -18.08
N ILE A 531 -26.06 -20.09 -17.32
CA ILE A 531 -25.43 -19.93 -16.00
C ILE A 531 -23.91 -19.80 -16.18
N PRO A 532 -23.26 -18.73 -15.68
CA PRO A 532 -21.80 -18.64 -15.60
C PRO A 532 -21.26 -19.77 -14.73
N ALA A 533 -20.27 -20.49 -15.24
CA ALA A 533 -19.61 -21.55 -14.51
C ALA A 533 -18.15 -21.65 -14.95
N TYR A 534 -17.27 -22.09 -14.05
CA TYR A 534 -15.85 -22.23 -14.30
C TYR A 534 -15.42 -23.69 -14.21
N LYS A 535 -14.39 -24.06 -14.98
CA LYS A 535 -13.75 -25.38 -14.88
C LYS A 535 -12.25 -25.26 -15.04
N VAL A 536 -11.52 -26.18 -14.42
CA VAL A 536 -10.10 -26.36 -14.70
C VAL A 536 -9.93 -26.99 -16.09
N VAL A 537 -9.17 -26.32 -16.95
CA VAL A 537 -8.75 -26.84 -18.26
C VAL A 537 -7.25 -27.08 -18.28
N SER A 538 -6.70 -27.49 -19.43
CA SER A 538 -5.26 -27.63 -19.60
C SER A 538 -4.83 -26.99 -20.91
N VAL A 539 -3.90 -26.06 -20.80
CA VAL A 539 -3.22 -25.38 -21.90
C VAL A 539 -1.77 -25.85 -21.98
N PHE A 540 -1.12 -25.56 -23.10
CA PHE A 540 0.25 -25.93 -23.38
C PHE A 540 0.96 -24.69 -23.91
N ASP A 541 2.19 -24.47 -23.48
CA ASP A 541 3.04 -23.40 -23.99
C ASP A 541 3.58 -23.75 -25.39
N VAL A 542 3.93 -22.74 -26.19
CA VAL A 542 4.48 -22.90 -27.55
C VAL A 542 5.72 -23.81 -27.58
N SER A 543 6.60 -23.75 -26.57
CA SER A 543 7.78 -24.64 -26.44
C SER A 543 7.41 -26.12 -26.33
N GLN A 544 6.16 -26.43 -25.97
CA GLN A 544 5.62 -27.80 -25.88
C GLN A 544 5.02 -28.29 -27.20
N THR A 545 5.16 -27.53 -28.29
CA THR A 545 4.51 -27.79 -29.58
C THR A 545 5.50 -27.85 -30.75
N GLU A 546 5.22 -28.72 -31.72
CA GLU A 546 5.92 -28.83 -32.99
C GLU A 546 5.00 -28.44 -34.16
N GLY A 547 5.54 -27.81 -35.20
CA GLY A 547 4.77 -27.45 -36.38
C GLY A 547 5.27 -26.17 -37.04
N LYS A 548 4.38 -25.50 -37.77
CA LYS A 548 4.66 -24.24 -38.48
C LYS A 548 5.20 -23.18 -37.50
N GLU A 549 6.30 -22.53 -37.88
CA GLU A 549 6.82 -21.36 -37.15
C GLU A 549 5.72 -20.31 -37.04
N LEU A 550 5.55 -19.78 -35.83
CA LEU A 550 4.67 -18.65 -35.62
C LEU A 550 5.37 -17.40 -36.18
N PRO A 551 4.63 -16.37 -36.62
CA PRO A 551 5.21 -15.03 -36.69
C PRO A 551 5.81 -14.68 -35.32
N ASP A 552 6.89 -13.92 -35.27
CA ASP A 552 7.31 -13.33 -34.01
C ASP A 552 6.18 -12.43 -33.49
N ILE A 553 5.69 -12.78 -32.30
CA ILE A 553 4.70 -12.05 -31.51
C ILE A 553 5.39 -11.30 -30.36
N ALA A 554 6.71 -11.52 -30.18
CA ALA A 554 7.54 -10.53 -29.52
C ALA A 554 7.41 -9.23 -30.32
N VAL A 555 6.93 -8.17 -29.68
CA VAL A 555 7.12 -6.81 -30.20
C VAL A 555 8.63 -6.67 -30.40
N ASP A 556 9.06 -6.31 -31.62
CA ASP A 556 10.48 -6.28 -32.04
C ASP A 556 11.36 -5.88 -30.85
N GLU A 557 12.05 -6.86 -30.23
CA GLU A 557 12.69 -6.62 -28.92
C GLU A 557 13.63 -5.43 -29.09
N LEU A 558 13.43 -4.37 -28.30
CA LEU A 558 14.24 -3.14 -28.33
C LEU A 558 15.62 -3.41 -27.71
N THR A 559 16.34 -4.32 -28.37
CA THR A 559 17.60 -4.96 -27.99
C THR A 559 18.76 -4.00 -28.17
N GLY A 560 18.76 -2.93 -27.39
CA GLY A 560 19.94 -2.14 -27.12
C GLY A 560 20.49 -1.34 -28.30
N ASP A 561 19.65 -0.90 -29.25
CA ASP A 561 19.90 0.36 -29.94
C ASP A 561 18.59 1.00 -30.43
N VAL A 562 18.63 2.31 -30.68
CA VAL A 562 17.48 3.20 -30.51
C VAL A 562 16.69 3.44 -31.81
N ASP A 563 16.54 2.39 -32.62
CA ASP A 563 16.00 2.47 -33.99
C ASP A 563 14.53 2.94 -34.09
N ARG A 564 13.77 2.93 -32.97
CA ARG A 564 12.34 3.31 -32.93
C ARG A 564 11.90 4.26 -31.80
N TYR A 565 12.81 4.80 -30.98
CA TYR A 565 12.43 5.61 -29.81
C TYR A 565 11.50 6.78 -30.12
N LYS A 566 11.63 7.44 -31.27
CA LYS A 566 10.74 8.56 -31.62
C LYS A 566 9.28 8.13 -31.79
N ASP A 567 9.04 6.98 -32.42
CA ASP A 567 7.68 6.44 -32.58
C ASP A 567 7.17 5.84 -31.26
N PHE A 568 8.06 5.23 -30.47
CA PHE A 568 7.71 4.67 -29.16
C PHE A 568 7.40 5.76 -28.12
N PHE A 569 8.23 6.80 -28.02
CA PHE A 569 7.99 7.96 -27.16
C PHE A 569 6.74 8.72 -27.59
N ALA A 570 6.50 8.89 -28.91
CA ALA A 570 5.26 9.49 -29.40
C ALA A 570 4.00 8.61 -29.16
N ALA A 571 4.16 7.28 -29.02
CA ALA A 571 3.09 6.42 -28.54
C ALA A 571 2.88 6.58 -27.02
N LEU A 572 3.96 6.66 -26.25
CA LEU A 572 3.95 6.86 -24.80
C LEU A 572 3.36 8.22 -24.38
N GLU A 573 3.70 9.31 -25.07
CA GLU A 573 3.09 10.64 -24.91
C GLU A 573 1.57 10.62 -25.13
N LYS A 574 1.07 9.79 -26.06
CA LYS A 574 -0.37 9.62 -26.31
C LYS A 574 -1.06 8.71 -25.29
N THR A 575 -0.32 7.79 -24.68
CA THR A 575 -0.80 6.89 -23.63
C THR A 575 -0.82 7.57 -22.26
N SER A 576 0.05 8.56 -22.04
CA SER A 576 0.08 9.34 -20.80
C SER A 576 -1.27 10.02 -20.52
N PRO A 577 -1.81 9.96 -19.28
CA PRO A 577 -3.03 10.68 -18.92
C PRO A 577 -2.81 12.20 -18.84
N VAL A 578 -1.56 12.64 -18.74
CA VAL A 578 -1.14 14.03 -18.52
C VAL A 578 -0.02 14.44 -19.48
N PRO A 579 0.20 15.74 -19.75
CA PRO A 579 1.31 16.18 -20.59
C PRO A 579 2.66 15.81 -19.98
N ILE A 580 3.58 15.32 -20.81
CA ILE A 580 4.99 15.11 -20.46
C ILE A 580 5.78 16.35 -20.89
N ALA A 581 6.67 16.83 -20.03
CA ALA A 581 7.58 17.93 -20.29
C ALA A 581 9.01 17.56 -19.88
N PHE A 582 9.98 18.12 -20.59
CA PHE A 582 11.40 18.05 -20.23
C PHE A 582 11.80 19.34 -19.53
N GLU A 583 12.53 19.22 -18.42
CA GLU A 583 13.12 20.35 -17.69
C GLU A 583 14.41 19.90 -16.98
N ASN A 584 15.26 20.86 -16.60
CA ASN A 584 16.46 20.57 -15.83
C ASN A 584 16.08 20.38 -14.35
N ILE A 585 16.05 19.13 -13.89
CA ILE A 585 15.68 18.78 -12.51
C ILE A 585 16.96 18.78 -11.66
N GLU A 586 16.99 19.63 -10.64
CA GLU A 586 18.08 19.71 -9.67
C GLU A 586 17.85 18.71 -8.53
N GLY A 587 18.93 18.06 -8.06
CA GLY A 587 18.87 16.90 -7.18
C GLY A 587 18.86 15.56 -7.94
N GLY A 588 19.06 14.45 -7.23
CA GLY A 588 19.30 13.13 -7.82
C GLY A 588 18.10 12.44 -8.49
N SER A 589 17.01 13.16 -8.79
CA SER A 589 15.83 12.58 -9.44
C SER A 589 15.92 12.61 -10.98
N HIS A 590 15.35 11.59 -11.60
CA HIS A 590 15.24 11.47 -13.05
C HIS A 590 13.92 12.03 -13.61
N GLY A 591 12.88 12.13 -12.77
CA GLY A 591 11.56 12.65 -13.14
C GLY A 591 10.63 12.76 -11.94
N TYR A 592 9.44 13.32 -12.13
CA TYR A 592 8.36 13.29 -11.15
C TYR A 592 7.00 13.65 -11.77
N TYR A 593 5.93 13.12 -11.19
CA TYR A 593 4.56 13.56 -11.44
C TYR A 593 4.18 14.76 -10.55
N HIS A 594 3.79 15.87 -11.17
CA HIS A 594 3.37 17.09 -10.48
C HIS A 594 1.84 17.11 -10.29
N LEU A 595 1.38 16.90 -9.05
CA LEU A 595 -0.07 16.76 -8.75
C LEU A 595 -0.89 18.03 -9.03
N GLU A 596 -0.39 19.23 -8.73
CA GLU A 596 -1.15 20.48 -8.95
C GLU A 596 -1.28 20.83 -10.44
N ASP A 597 -0.15 20.88 -11.15
CA ASP A 597 -0.08 21.18 -12.59
C ASP A 597 -0.69 20.08 -13.48
N LYS A 598 -0.90 18.86 -12.94
CA LYS A 598 -1.31 17.66 -13.66
C LYS A 598 -0.41 17.42 -14.90
N ARG A 599 0.90 17.32 -14.66
CA ARG A 599 1.96 17.10 -15.68
C ARG A 599 3.05 16.17 -15.17
N ILE A 600 3.76 15.52 -16.09
CA ILE A 600 4.98 14.75 -15.80
C ILE A 600 6.19 15.61 -16.19
N ALA A 601 7.18 15.70 -15.29
CA ALA A 601 8.48 16.31 -15.53
C ALA A 601 9.53 15.21 -15.70
N ILE A 602 10.41 15.32 -16.71
CA ILE A 602 11.51 14.40 -16.97
C ILE A 602 12.81 15.21 -17.12
N ASN A 603 13.89 14.73 -16.51
CA ASN A 603 15.16 15.44 -16.52
C ASN A 603 15.77 15.52 -17.94
N GLU A 604 16.24 16.71 -18.34
CA GLU A 604 16.88 16.95 -19.63
C GLU A 604 18.23 16.22 -19.74
N GLY A 605 18.55 15.71 -20.94
CA GLY A 605 19.87 15.15 -21.26
C GLY A 605 20.12 13.71 -20.82
N MET A 606 19.12 13.00 -20.28
CA MET A 606 19.20 11.56 -20.00
C MET A 606 19.32 10.70 -21.27
N SER A 607 19.71 9.44 -21.11
CA SER A 607 19.72 8.47 -22.21
C SER A 607 18.29 8.13 -22.65
N GLU A 608 18.10 7.80 -23.92
CA GLU A 608 16.77 7.50 -24.48
C GLU A 608 16.10 6.31 -23.74
N LEU A 609 16.88 5.29 -23.33
CA LEU A 609 16.39 4.19 -22.49
C LEU A 609 15.95 4.67 -21.08
N GLN A 610 16.75 5.50 -20.42
CA GLN A 610 16.39 6.01 -19.09
C GLN A 610 15.16 6.91 -19.16
N THR A 611 15.08 7.75 -20.18
CA THR A 611 13.89 8.57 -20.46
C THR A 611 12.63 7.72 -20.65
N LEU A 612 12.71 6.56 -21.31
CA LEU A 612 11.58 5.62 -21.37
C LEU A 612 11.23 5.02 -20.00
N LYS A 613 12.22 4.50 -19.26
CA LYS A 613 12.00 3.93 -17.92
C LYS A 613 11.28 4.91 -16.99
N THR A 614 11.81 6.14 -16.91
CA THR A 614 11.24 7.23 -16.10
C THR A 614 9.85 7.62 -16.60
N ALA A 615 9.66 7.86 -17.91
CA ALA A 615 8.36 8.24 -18.45
C ALA A 615 7.27 7.19 -18.13
N ILE A 616 7.58 5.89 -18.25
CA ILE A 616 6.64 4.82 -17.93
C ILE A 616 6.32 4.79 -16.42
N HIS A 617 7.32 4.99 -15.55
CA HIS A 617 7.13 5.05 -14.10
C HIS A 617 6.25 6.24 -13.68
N GLU A 618 6.51 7.43 -14.20
CA GLU A 618 5.69 8.62 -13.91
C GLU A 618 4.27 8.51 -14.49
N ILE A 619 4.08 7.83 -15.63
CA ILE A 619 2.76 7.50 -16.16
C ILE A 619 2.01 6.53 -15.23
N ALA A 620 2.70 5.58 -14.60
CA ALA A 620 2.09 4.70 -13.61
C ALA A 620 1.63 5.48 -12.38
N HIS A 621 2.47 6.37 -11.82
CA HIS A 621 2.10 7.29 -10.74
C HIS A 621 0.91 8.18 -11.11
N ALA A 622 0.97 8.86 -12.26
CA ALA A 622 -0.10 9.75 -12.74
C ALA A 622 -1.42 9.04 -13.05
N LYS A 623 -1.40 7.70 -13.20
CA LYS A 623 -2.57 6.88 -13.50
C LYS A 623 -3.16 6.20 -12.27
N LEU A 624 -2.32 5.73 -11.35
CA LEU A 624 -2.74 4.98 -10.15
C LEU A 624 -2.95 5.87 -8.93
N HIS A 625 -2.23 6.99 -8.83
CA HIS A 625 -2.07 7.75 -7.59
C HIS A 625 -2.37 9.24 -7.77
N ASP A 626 -3.19 9.59 -8.76
CA ASP A 626 -3.66 10.95 -8.94
C ASP A 626 -4.66 11.36 -7.85
N ILE A 627 -4.49 12.55 -7.29
CA ILE A 627 -5.36 13.11 -6.24
C ILE A 627 -6.11 14.31 -6.82
N ASP A 628 -7.45 14.29 -6.78
CA ASP A 628 -8.23 15.49 -7.08
C ASP A 628 -8.23 16.44 -5.87
N LEU A 629 -7.36 17.45 -5.95
CA LEU A 629 -7.20 18.51 -4.95
C LEU A 629 -8.47 19.35 -4.75
N ASN A 630 -9.49 19.23 -5.62
CA ASN A 630 -10.77 19.92 -5.53
C ASN A 630 -11.91 19.04 -5.00
N ALA A 631 -11.67 17.74 -4.80
CA ALA A 631 -12.66 16.85 -4.21
C ALA A 631 -12.92 17.23 -2.74
N PRO A 632 -14.19 17.24 -2.27
CA PRO A 632 -14.52 17.36 -0.85
C PRO A 632 -13.74 16.37 0.00
N LYS A 633 -13.38 16.73 1.24
CA LYS A 633 -12.57 15.87 2.15
C LYS A 633 -13.24 14.51 2.44
N ASP A 634 -14.55 14.46 2.33
CA ASP A 634 -15.44 13.31 2.46
C ASP A 634 -15.57 12.47 1.17
N GLU A 635 -15.16 12.99 0.02
CA GLU A 635 -15.09 12.26 -1.27
C GLU A 635 -13.66 11.82 -1.64
N GLN A 636 -12.65 12.28 -0.91
CA GLN A 636 -11.25 11.86 -1.09
C GLN A 636 -11.07 10.40 -0.64
N GLN A 637 -10.61 9.54 -1.54
CA GLN A 637 -10.33 8.14 -1.22
C GLN A 637 -9.18 8.04 -0.20
N PRO A 638 -9.22 7.07 0.73
CA PRO A 638 -8.11 6.84 1.67
C PRO A 638 -6.82 6.59 0.90
N HIS A 639 -5.80 7.40 1.18
CA HIS A 639 -4.54 7.33 0.45
C HIS A 639 -3.78 6.04 0.79
N VAL A 640 -3.45 5.25 -0.24
CA VAL A 640 -2.45 4.18 -0.10
C VAL A 640 -1.11 4.78 0.33
N ASP A 641 -0.46 4.08 1.26
CA ASP A 641 0.82 4.50 1.82
C ASP A 641 1.89 4.67 0.72
N ARG A 642 2.89 5.52 0.99
CA ARG A 642 3.92 5.85 0.00
C ARG A 642 4.65 4.60 -0.51
N ARG A 643 4.95 3.61 0.35
CA ARG A 643 5.69 2.41 -0.07
C ARG A 643 4.86 1.60 -1.07
N THR A 644 3.57 1.40 -0.82
CA THR A 644 2.66 0.76 -1.79
C THR A 644 2.63 1.47 -3.13
N ARG A 645 2.59 2.81 -3.13
CA ARG A 645 2.57 3.59 -4.37
C ARG A 645 3.84 3.40 -5.20
N GLU A 646 5.02 3.42 -4.58
CA GLU A 646 6.26 3.12 -5.29
C GLU A 646 6.31 1.66 -5.77
N VAL A 647 5.89 0.68 -4.94
CA VAL A 647 5.84 -0.73 -5.33
C VAL A 647 4.96 -0.94 -6.55
N GLU A 648 3.75 -0.34 -6.57
CA GLU A 648 2.82 -0.48 -7.68
C GLU A 648 3.35 0.21 -8.95
N ALA A 649 3.86 1.44 -8.85
CA ALA A 649 4.41 2.17 -9.98
C ALA A 649 5.68 1.51 -10.57
N GLU A 650 6.61 1.04 -9.73
CA GLU A 650 7.81 0.33 -10.17
C GLU A 650 7.46 -1.04 -10.80
N SER A 651 6.50 -1.77 -10.24
CA SER A 651 6.06 -3.06 -10.79
C SER A 651 5.34 -2.91 -12.13
N VAL A 652 4.53 -1.87 -12.30
CA VAL A 652 3.94 -1.51 -13.60
C VAL A 652 5.06 -1.14 -14.58
N ALA A 653 6.00 -0.28 -14.20
CA ALA A 653 7.08 0.17 -15.06
C ALA A 653 7.96 -0.98 -15.54
N TYR A 654 8.39 -1.87 -14.64
CA TYR A 654 9.12 -3.09 -14.96
C TYR A 654 8.32 -3.97 -15.93
N THR A 655 7.02 -4.19 -15.68
CA THR A 655 6.19 -5.07 -16.52
C THR A 655 6.05 -4.53 -17.95
N VAL A 656 5.87 -3.22 -18.10
CA VAL A 656 5.79 -2.55 -19.42
C VAL A 656 7.15 -2.57 -20.11
N CYS A 657 8.25 -2.25 -19.41
CA CYS A 657 9.60 -2.31 -19.97
C CYS A 657 9.96 -3.73 -20.45
N GLN A 658 9.68 -4.73 -19.63
CA GLN A 658 9.92 -6.14 -19.92
C GLN A 658 9.10 -6.66 -21.10
N HIS A 659 7.90 -6.10 -21.34
CA HIS A 659 7.06 -6.45 -22.49
C HIS A 659 7.70 -6.01 -23.82
N TYR A 660 8.31 -4.82 -23.86
CA TYR A 660 8.96 -4.24 -25.04
C TYR A 660 10.45 -4.62 -25.20
N GLY A 661 10.98 -5.48 -24.33
CA GLY A 661 12.39 -5.88 -24.35
C GLY A 661 13.36 -4.77 -23.96
N LEU A 662 12.89 -3.73 -23.26
CA LEU A 662 13.76 -2.72 -22.66
C LEU A 662 14.55 -3.35 -21.49
N ASP A 663 15.81 -2.97 -21.33
CA ASP A 663 16.68 -3.54 -20.30
C ASP A 663 16.13 -3.26 -18.89
N THR A 664 15.77 -4.32 -18.16
CA THR A 664 15.24 -4.26 -16.80
C THR A 664 16.25 -4.62 -15.71
N SER A 665 17.55 -4.72 -16.04
CA SER A 665 18.63 -5.08 -15.10
C SER A 665 18.59 -4.25 -13.80
N ASP A 666 18.46 -2.93 -13.92
CA ASP A 666 18.52 -1.96 -12.80
C ASP A 666 17.33 -2.02 -11.83
N TYR A 667 16.20 -2.64 -12.19
CA TYR A 667 15.04 -2.77 -11.30
C TYR A 667 15.30 -3.83 -10.23
N SER A 668 14.99 -3.52 -8.96
CA SER A 668 15.24 -4.43 -7.82
C SER A 668 14.08 -4.44 -6.84
N PHE A 669 13.40 -5.60 -6.74
CA PHE A 669 12.25 -5.81 -5.87
C PHE A 669 12.62 -6.39 -4.49
N GLY A 670 13.87 -6.20 -4.03
CA GLY A 670 14.34 -6.74 -2.74
C GLY A 670 13.51 -6.25 -1.54
N TYR A 671 12.99 -5.03 -1.60
CA TYR A 671 12.13 -4.44 -0.57
C TYR A 671 10.70 -5.02 -0.54
N VAL A 672 10.27 -5.79 -1.55
CA VAL A 672 8.87 -6.25 -1.66
C VAL A 672 8.48 -7.22 -0.54
N ALA A 673 9.40 -8.04 -0.06
CA ALA A 673 9.18 -8.88 1.11
C ALA A 673 8.84 -8.02 2.34
N GLY A 674 9.64 -7.00 2.62
CA GLY A 674 9.40 -6.03 3.70
C GLY A 674 8.14 -5.19 3.52
N TRP A 675 7.79 -4.80 2.28
CA TRP A 675 6.52 -4.13 1.99
C TRP A 675 5.30 -5.03 2.25
N SER A 676 5.42 -6.34 1.99
CA SER A 676 4.34 -7.30 2.19
C SER A 676 4.14 -7.75 3.63
N SER A 677 5.17 -7.61 4.48
CA SER A 677 5.13 -8.01 5.88
C SER A 677 4.05 -7.26 6.65
N GLY A 678 3.29 -7.97 7.48
CA GLY A 678 2.19 -7.41 8.26
C GLY A 678 0.89 -7.10 7.49
N ARG A 679 0.87 -7.17 6.15
CA ARG A 679 -0.34 -6.92 5.35
C ARG A 679 -1.22 -8.16 5.20
N GLU A 680 -2.53 -7.96 5.07
CA GLU A 680 -3.41 -9.07 4.73
C GLU A 680 -3.26 -9.51 3.27
N LEU A 681 -3.43 -10.81 3.02
CA LEU A 681 -3.41 -11.40 1.68
C LEU A 681 -4.47 -10.77 0.74
N SER A 682 -5.54 -10.19 1.29
CA SER A 682 -6.59 -9.44 0.58
C SER A 682 -6.04 -8.15 -0.05
N GLU A 683 -5.32 -7.34 0.72
CA GLU A 683 -4.64 -6.12 0.25
C GLU A 683 -3.61 -6.42 -0.82
N LEU A 684 -2.75 -7.41 -0.56
CA LEU A 684 -1.69 -7.87 -1.46
C LEU A 684 -2.25 -8.39 -2.80
N LYS A 685 -3.38 -9.12 -2.77
CA LYS A 685 -4.13 -9.50 -3.97
C LYS A 685 -4.67 -8.27 -4.72
N SER A 686 -5.12 -7.24 -4.00
CA SER A 686 -5.64 -6.01 -4.62
C SER A 686 -4.54 -5.26 -5.36
N SER A 687 -3.39 -5.00 -4.73
CA SER A 687 -2.26 -4.33 -5.38
C SER A 687 -1.78 -5.11 -6.61
N LEU A 688 -1.72 -6.44 -6.56
CA LEU A 688 -1.35 -7.25 -7.73
C LEU A 688 -2.36 -7.16 -8.89
N GLU A 689 -3.66 -7.05 -8.61
CA GLU A 689 -4.69 -6.81 -9.63
C GLU A 689 -4.64 -5.37 -10.18
N THR A 690 -4.34 -4.38 -9.33
CA THR A 690 -4.07 -2.98 -9.72
C THR A 690 -2.90 -2.91 -10.70
N ILE A 691 -1.74 -3.48 -10.33
CA ILE A 691 -0.53 -3.54 -11.16
C ILE A 691 -0.84 -4.23 -12.50
N ARG A 692 -1.49 -5.41 -12.48
CA ARG A 692 -1.84 -6.13 -13.71
C ARG A 692 -2.75 -5.29 -14.61
N SER A 693 -3.76 -4.63 -14.04
CA SER A 693 -4.73 -3.82 -14.80
C SER A 693 -4.06 -2.60 -15.43
N ALA A 694 -3.29 -1.84 -14.64
CA ALA A 694 -2.59 -0.66 -15.13
C ALA A 694 -1.55 -1.00 -16.20
N ALA A 695 -0.72 -2.03 -15.99
CA ALA A 695 0.27 -2.49 -16.96
C ALA A 695 -0.40 -2.98 -18.26
N ALA A 696 -1.47 -3.79 -18.17
CA ALA A 696 -2.19 -4.27 -19.35
C ALA A 696 -2.80 -3.12 -20.16
N GLU A 697 -3.39 -2.12 -19.51
CA GLU A 697 -3.94 -0.94 -20.20
C GLU A 697 -2.85 -0.05 -20.81
N ILE A 698 -1.69 0.11 -20.15
CA ILE A 698 -0.56 0.88 -20.70
C ILE A 698 0.00 0.16 -21.94
N ILE A 699 0.26 -1.14 -21.86
CA ILE A 699 0.74 -1.97 -22.99
C ILE A 699 -0.26 -1.91 -24.15
N ASN A 700 -1.53 -2.22 -23.92
CA ASN A 700 -2.55 -2.20 -24.98
C ASN A 700 -2.68 -0.79 -25.61
N SER A 701 -2.53 0.29 -24.83
CA SER A 701 -2.57 1.67 -25.36
C SER A 701 -1.34 2.02 -26.20
N ILE A 702 -0.13 1.63 -25.76
CA ILE A 702 1.10 1.84 -26.52
C ILE A 702 1.04 1.03 -27.83
N ASP A 703 0.60 -0.22 -27.79
CA ASP A 703 0.42 -1.09 -28.96
C ASP A 703 -0.56 -0.51 -29.99
N GLU A 704 -1.72 -0.02 -29.53
CA GLU A 704 -2.69 0.67 -30.39
C GLU A 704 -2.06 1.92 -31.05
N ASN A 705 -1.38 2.75 -30.26
CA ASN A 705 -0.72 3.98 -30.72
C ASN A 705 0.42 3.70 -31.71
N LEU A 706 1.26 2.69 -31.46
CA LEU A 706 2.32 2.23 -32.37
C LEU A 706 1.73 1.71 -33.68
N ALA A 707 0.66 0.90 -33.60
CA ALA A 707 -0.03 0.38 -34.77
C ALA A 707 -0.72 1.48 -35.59
N GLU A 708 -1.12 2.61 -34.99
CA GLU A 708 -1.59 3.79 -35.73
C GLU A 708 -0.44 4.56 -36.40
N LEU A 709 0.68 4.76 -35.70
CA LEU A 709 1.86 5.44 -36.23
C LEU A 709 2.44 4.69 -37.44
N GLN A 710 2.60 3.36 -37.36
CA GLN A 710 3.04 2.54 -38.49
C GLN A 710 2.09 2.65 -39.69
N LYS A 711 0.76 2.59 -39.48
CA LYS A 711 -0.24 2.77 -40.55
C LYS A 711 -0.21 4.17 -41.17
N ALA A 712 0.28 5.19 -40.47
CA ALA A 712 0.47 6.53 -41.02
C ALA A 712 1.73 6.57 -41.90
N GLN A 713 2.85 6.06 -41.40
CA GLN A 713 4.10 5.96 -42.16
C GLN A 713 3.93 5.13 -43.45
N ASP A 714 3.29 3.96 -43.37
CA ASP A 714 3.04 3.08 -44.53
C ASP A 714 2.22 3.78 -45.63
N LYS A 715 1.27 4.66 -45.25
CA LYS A 715 0.46 5.45 -46.18
C LYS A 715 1.29 6.55 -46.85
N GLU A 716 2.17 7.22 -46.13
CA GLU A 716 3.07 8.22 -46.71
C GLU A 716 4.09 7.57 -47.65
N GLN A 717 4.62 6.39 -47.31
CA GLN A 717 5.54 5.64 -48.15
C GLN A 717 4.85 5.08 -49.42
N THR A 718 3.63 4.53 -49.31
CA THR A 718 2.88 4.04 -50.49
C THR A 718 2.40 5.19 -51.40
N ALA A 719 2.00 6.33 -50.84
CA ALA A 719 1.71 7.53 -51.63
C ALA A 719 2.93 8.05 -52.42
N GLY A 720 4.14 7.78 -51.94
CA GLY A 720 5.39 8.10 -52.64
C GLY A 720 5.76 7.17 -53.80
N GLN A 721 5.12 5.99 -53.95
CA GLN A 721 5.51 4.99 -54.96
C GLN A 721 4.52 4.82 -56.12
N GLU A 722 3.30 5.38 -56.06
CA GLU A 722 2.35 5.37 -57.19
C GLU A 722 2.65 6.44 -58.27
N GLN A 723 3.77 6.29 -58.99
CA GLN A 723 3.91 6.86 -60.34
C GLN A 723 4.68 5.95 -61.32
N PRO A 724 3.97 5.38 -62.31
CA PRO A 724 4.59 4.86 -63.52
C PRO A 724 4.16 5.59 -64.81
N THR A 725 5.11 6.33 -65.38
CA THR A 725 5.37 6.50 -66.83
C THR A 725 4.38 7.18 -67.81
N ARG A 726 4.92 8.21 -68.50
CA ARG A 726 4.80 8.55 -69.95
C ARG A 726 3.43 9.06 -70.47
N GLU A 727 3.33 10.02 -71.39
CA GLU A 727 4.21 10.89 -72.22
C GLU A 727 3.46 12.26 -72.32
N GLY A 728 4.00 13.47 -72.57
CA GLY A 728 5.32 13.92 -73.01
C GLY A 728 5.16 14.95 -74.15
N GLN A 729 5.43 16.25 -73.94
CA GLN A 729 5.80 17.25 -74.98
C GLN A 729 6.09 18.68 -74.40
N GLU A 730 7.29 19.20 -74.71
CA GLU A 730 7.69 20.60 -75.03
C GLU A 730 7.18 21.82 -74.21
N ALA A 731 7.96 22.87 -73.88
CA ALA A 731 9.41 23.10 -73.92
C ALA A 731 9.82 24.42 -73.19
N ALA A 732 10.99 24.42 -72.53
CA ALA A 732 11.92 25.55 -72.26
C ALA A 732 11.46 26.79 -71.42
N PRO A 733 12.39 27.61 -70.89
CA PRO A 733 13.69 27.32 -70.25
C PRO A 733 13.67 27.81 -68.76
N GLU A 734 14.73 28.08 -67.98
CA GLU A 734 16.21 28.14 -68.16
C GLU A 734 16.94 27.85 -66.81
N LYS A 735 18.12 28.47 -66.57
CA LYS A 735 18.96 28.51 -65.35
C LYS A 735 19.76 29.85 -65.35
N PRO A 736 20.54 30.29 -64.33
CA PRO A 736 21.20 29.51 -63.26
C PRO A 736 21.19 30.12 -61.83
N ASP A 737 21.88 29.41 -60.92
CA ASP A 737 22.13 29.68 -59.50
C ASP A 737 22.93 30.98 -59.24
N PRO A 738 22.94 31.52 -57.99
CA PRO A 738 24.24 31.54 -57.28
C PRO A 738 24.19 31.31 -55.75
N GLU A 739 25.40 31.16 -55.22
CA GLU A 739 25.78 30.76 -53.85
C GLU A 739 26.24 31.95 -52.97
N ALA A 740 26.12 31.79 -51.64
CA ALA A 740 26.77 32.46 -50.49
C ALA A 740 27.38 33.89 -50.56
N ALA A 741 27.11 34.71 -49.52
CA ALA A 741 28.11 35.30 -48.61
C ALA A 741 27.52 36.29 -47.57
N ALA A 742 28.09 36.32 -46.35
CA ALA A 742 27.96 37.40 -45.36
C ALA A 742 29.36 38.08 -45.17
N PRO A 743 29.64 39.01 -44.21
CA PRO A 743 28.80 39.85 -43.32
C PRO A 743 29.22 41.37 -43.33
N GLY A 744 28.58 42.25 -42.54
CA GLY A 744 29.06 43.65 -42.36
C GLY A 744 28.28 44.54 -41.37
N LYS A 745 28.96 45.42 -40.61
CA LYS A 745 28.45 46.23 -39.45
C LYS A 745 28.15 47.72 -39.76
N TYR A 746 27.78 48.46 -38.69
CA TYR A 746 27.58 49.93 -38.53
C TYR A 746 26.16 50.46 -38.91
N GLY A 747 25.49 51.36 -38.17
CA GLY A 747 25.73 51.94 -36.83
C GLY A 747 24.97 53.27 -36.59
N ALA A 748 24.56 53.54 -35.33
CA ALA A 748 24.09 54.83 -34.74
C ALA A 748 22.61 55.31 -34.87
N GLN A 749 21.93 55.38 -33.70
CA GLN A 749 21.09 56.45 -33.10
C GLN A 749 20.26 57.42 -33.99
N GLU A 750 18.96 57.60 -33.67
CA GLU A 750 18.48 58.67 -32.76
C GLU A 750 17.01 58.49 -32.26
N LYS A 751 16.49 59.44 -31.46
CA LYS A 751 15.33 59.29 -30.54
C LYS A 751 13.97 59.81 -31.05
N ALA A 752 12.92 59.14 -30.55
CA ALA A 752 11.64 59.68 -30.05
C ALA A 752 10.68 60.50 -30.94
N GLY A 753 9.43 60.01 -31.03
CA GLY A 753 8.25 60.79 -31.36
C GLY A 753 6.99 60.09 -30.83
N ALA A 754 6.22 60.75 -29.96
CA ALA A 754 5.01 60.18 -29.35
C ALA A 754 3.74 60.73 -30.02
N ALA A 755 2.81 59.83 -30.34
CA ALA A 755 1.43 60.10 -30.81
C ALA A 755 0.53 58.91 -30.39
N PRO A 756 -0.82 59.05 -30.41
CA PRO A 756 -1.65 58.71 -29.25
C PRO A 756 -2.09 57.23 -29.15
N LYS A 757 -2.43 56.81 -27.93
CA LYS A 757 -3.12 55.54 -27.68
C LYS A 757 -4.54 55.59 -28.25
N GLU A 758 -4.87 54.64 -29.13
CA GLU A 758 -6.27 54.24 -29.35
C GLU A 758 -6.79 53.50 -28.11
N ALA A 759 -8.08 53.66 -27.80
CA ALA A 759 -8.70 52.96 -26.68
C ALA A 759 -8.96 51.50 -27.05
N PHE A 760 -8.51 50.57 -26.22
CA PHE A 760 -8.72 49.14 -26.43
C PHE A 760 -10.22 48.80 -26.35
N THR A 761 -10.75 48.21 -27.42
CA THR A 761 -12.11 47.66 -27.45
C THR A 761 -12.03 46.13 -27.32
N PRO A 762 -12.54 45.53 -26.23
CA PRO A 762 -12.55 44.07 -26.09
C PRO A 762 -13.46 43.43 -27.13
N GLU A 763 -12.86 42.64 -28.03
CA GLU A 763 -13.57 41.74 -28.94
C GLU A 763 -13.86 40.40 -28.26
N THR A 764 -15.07 39.88 -28.47
CA THR A 764 -15.49 38.53 -28.03
C THR A 764 -15.31 37.52 -29.16
N ILE A 765 -14.63 36.42 -28.85
CA ILE A 765 -14.28 35.34 -29.78
C ILE A 765 -14.95 34.04 -29.32
N TYR A 766 -15.75 33.40 -30.17
CA TYR A 766 -16.38 32.11 -29.88
C TYR A 766 -15.56 30.93 -30.41
N ARG A 767 -15.36 29.90 -29.58
CA ARG A 767 -14.76 28.61 -29.97
C ARG A 767 -15.65 27.43 -29.58
N VAL A 768 -15.58 26.37 -30.37
CA VAL A 768 -16.17 25.05 -30.06
C VAL A 768 -15.03 24.09 -29.73
N ARG A 769 -15.19 23.33 -28.66
CA ARG A 769 -14.21 22.34 -28.17
C ARG A 769 -14.93 21.10 -27.61
N ARG A 770 -14.23 19.96 -27.51
CA ARG A 770 -14.79 18.73 -26.92
C ARG A 770 -15.19 19.01 -25.46
N ASN A 771 -16.30 18.43 -25.02
CA ASN A 771 -16.73 18.52 -23.63
C ASN A 771 -15.99 17.45 -22.81
N PRO A 772 -15.14 17.82 -21.83
CA PRO A 772 -14.46 16.83 -20.99
C PRO A 772 -15.38 16.23 -19.92
N TYR A 773 -16.57 16.82 -19.69
CA TYR A 773 -17.51 16.42 -18.64
C TYR A 773 -18.67 15.54 -19.13
N SER A 774 -18.62 15.02 -20.37
CA SER A 774 -19.66 14.09 -20.86
C SER A 774 -19.22 13.28 -22.10
N ASP A 775 -19.24 11.96 -21.97
CA ASP A 775 -19.08 11.02 -23.10
C ASP A 775 -20.38 10.79 -23.90
N SER A 776 -21.51 11.38 -23.49
CA SER A 776 -22.73 11.30 -24.27
C SER A 776 -22.54 11.95 -25.63
N ARG A 777 -22.87 11.21 -26.70
CA ARG A 777 -22.86 11.72 -28.08
C ARG A 777 -23.62 13.04 -28.21
N GLU A 778 -24.71 13.19 -27.45
CA GLU A 778 -25.59 14.35 -27.47
C GLU A 778 -25.00 15.58 -26.76
N ASN A 779 -24.01 15.42 -25.87
CA ASN A 779 -23.35 16.50 -25.11
C ASN A 779 -21.82 16.61 -25.36
N SER A 780 -21.33 15.92 -26.39
CA SER A 780 -19.90 15.69 -26.65
C SER A 780 -19.05 16.94 -26.93
N TYR A 781 -19.65 18.09 -27.21
CA TYR A 781 -18.96 19.36 -27.48
C TYR A 781 -19.61 20.54 -26.76
N LEU A 782 -18.81 21.57 -26.49
CA LEU A 782 -19.25 22.82 -25.89
C LEU A 782 -18.84 24.04 -26.74
N LEU A 783 -19.72 25.05 -26.76
CA LEU A 783 -19.55 26.35 -27.39
C LEU A 783 -19.31 27.40 -26.31
N GLN A 784 -18.18 28.11 -26.36
CA GLN A 784 -17.75 29.00 -25.29
C GLN A 784 -17.19 30.33 -25.82
N ALA A 785 -17.52 31.41 -25.11
CA ALA A 785 -17.04 32.76 -25.40
C ALA A 785 -15.67 33.02 -24.75
N TYR A 786 -14.89 33.92 -25.35
CA TYR A 786 -13.60 34.40 -24.85
C TYR A 786 -13.53 35.91 -25.08
N VAL A 787 -13.05 36.67 -24.12
CA VAL A 787 -12.95 38.13 -24.23
C VAL A 787 -11.48 38.53 -24.33
N THR A 788 -11.12 39.27 -25.36
CA THR A 788 -9.76 39.81 -25.52
C THR A 788 -9.47 40.89 -24.48
N GLN A 789 -8.23 40.92 -23.97
CA GLN A 789 -7.74 41.86 -22.95
C GLN A 789 -6.74 42.85 -23.55
N GLU A 790 -6.48 43.97 -22.86
CA GLU A 790 -5.56 45.04 -23.31
C GLU A 790 -4.13 44.58 -23.63
N ASN A 791 -3.72 43.41 -23.14
CA ASN A 791 -2.42 42.77 -23.39
C ASN A 791 -2.41 41.85 -24.64
N GLY A 792 -3.52 41.77 -25.39
CA GLY A 792 -3.67 40.90 -26.56
C GLY A 792 -3.97 39.42 -26.26
N ARG A 793 -4.07 39.02 -24.99
CA ARG A 793 -4.47 37.66 -24.58
C ARG A 793 -5.99 37.56 -24.46
N ALA A 794 -6.55 36.38 -24.73
CA ALA A 794 -7.99 36.12 -24.62
C ALA A 794 -8.31 35.39 -23.30
N LYS A 795 -9.12 36.01 -22.44
CA LYS A 795 -9.61 35.37 -21.21
C LYS A 795 -10.80 34.47 -21.55
N MET A 796 -10.83 33.27 -20.97
CA MET A 796 -11.97 32.36 -21.07
C MET A 796 -13.21 32.96 -20.40
N GLY A 797 -14.36 32.90 -21.08
CA GLY A 797 -15.67 33.34 -20.59
C GLY A 797 -16.70 32.21 -20.60
N ASP A 798 -17.98 32.57 -20.59
CA ASP A 798 -19.10 31.66 -20.37
C ASP A 798 -19.28 30.57 -21.45
N VAL A 799 -19.62 29.36 -21.00
CA VAL A 799 -20.20 28.32 -21.87
C VAL A 799 -21.62 28.77 -22.27
N LEU A 800 -21.90 28.76 -23.56
CA LEU A 800 -23.17 29.21 -24.13
C LEU A 800 -24.12 28.04 -24.45
N TYR A 801 -23.57 26.87 -24.80
CA TYR A 801 -24.30 25.68 -25.20
C TYR A 801 -23.41 24.43 -25.08
N THR A 802 -23.96 23.32 -24.57
CA THR A 802 -23.37 21.97 -24.75
C THR A 802 -24.25 21.17 -25.69
N GLY A 803 -23.66 20.35 -26.55
CA GLY A 803 -24.42 19.55 -27.49
C GLY A 803 -23.56 18.74 -28.46
N THR A 804 -24.16 18.34 -29.59
CA THR A 804 -23.42 17.73 -30.70
C THR A 804 -22.48 18.73 -31.39
N PRO A 805 -21.37 18.26 -32.00
CA PRO A 805 -20.43 19.14 -32.69
C PRO A 805 -21.07 19.90 -33.86
N GLU A 806 -22.04 19.30 -34.55
CA GLU A 806 -22.80 19.93 -35.64
C GLU A 806 -23.59 21.14 -35.11
N LYS A 807 -24.32 20.96 -33.99
CA LYS A 807 -25.17 22.02 -33.44
C LYS A 807 -24.34 23.14 -32.82
N CYS A 808 -23.24 22.80 -32.15
CA CYS A 808 -22.28 23.77 -31.65
C CYS A 808 -21.66 24.63 -32.78
N ARG A 809 -21.35 24.03 -33.94
CA ARG A 809 -20.83 24.76 -35.12
C ARG A 809 -21.90 25.61 -35.80
N GLU A 810 -23.15 25.14 -35.88
CA GLU A 810 -24.29 25.92 -36.40
C GLU A 810 -24.52 27.20 -35.58
N LEU A 811 -24.61 27.05 -34.25
CA LEU A 811 -24.81 28.17 -33.31
C LEU A 811 -23.60 29.12 -33.31
N MET A 812 -22.37 28.61 -33.41
CA MET A 812 -21.17 29.46 -33.59
C MET A 812 -21.22 30.28 -34.89
N GLY A 813 -21.75 29.70 -35.97
CA GLY A 813 -21.96 30.39 -37.24
C GLY A 813 -22.94 31.56 -37.09
N GLN A 814 -24.07 31.31 -36.43
CA GLN A 814 -25.13 32.31 -36.19
C GLN A 814 -24.71 33.43 -35.23
N LEU A 815 -23.87 33.13 -34.22
CA LEU A 815 -23.24 34.15 -33.38
C LEU A 815 -22.23 35.00 -34.16
N LYS A 816 -21.50 34.42 -35.13
CA LYS A 816 -20.52 35.13 -35.96
C LYS A 816 -21.16 35.95 -37.09
N SER A 817 -22.35 35.57 -37.57
CA SER A 817 -23.15 36.38 -38.51
C SER A 817 -23.93 37.50 -37.82
N GLY A 818 -24.07 37.44 -36.49
CA GLY A 818 -24.90 38.36 -35.70
C GLY A 818 -26.41 38.06 -35.78
N GLU A 819 -26.79 36.85 -36.22
CA GLU A 819 -28.18 36.41 -36.32
C GLU A 819 -28.76 35.94 -34.97
N LEU A 820 -27.91 35.50 -34.04
CA LEU A 820 -28.25 35.24 -32.64
C LEU A 820 -27.32 36.03 -31.71
N THR A 821 -27.81 36.35 -30.50
CA THR A 821 -26.98 36.84 -29.39
C THR A 821 -26.64 35.70 -28.42
N GLU A 822 -25.62 35.90 -27.56
CA GLU A 822 -25.26 34.94 -26.51
C GLU A 822 -26.45 34.58 -25.60
N GLY A 823 -27.33 35.54 -25.32
CA GLY A 823 -28.53 35.36 -24.50
C GLY A 823 -29.56 34.44 -25.17
N ASP A 824 -29.74 34.55 -26.48
CA ASP A 824 -30.67 33.70 -27.24
C ASP A 824 -30.20 32.24 -27.24
N VAL A 825 -28.88 32.02 -27.39
CA VAL A 825 -28.27 30.68 -27.35
C VAL A 825 -28.45 30.05 -25.96
N LYS A 826 -28.22 30.79 -24.88
CA LYS A 826 -28.46 30.32 -23.50
C LYS A 826 -29.94 30.02 -23.23
N GLN A 827 -30.88 30.81 -23.77
CA GLN A 827 -32.32 30.51 -23.64
C GLN A 827 -32.74 29.26 -24.42
N LEU A 828 -32.19 29.04 -25.61
CA LEU A 828 -32.42 27.80 -26.38
C LEU A 828 -31.87 26.57 -25.65
N TYR A 829 -30.71 26.71 -24.97
CA TYR A 829 -30.12 25.66 -24.15
C TYR A 829 -30.99 25.31 -22.92
N ALA A 830 -31.37 26.31 -22.13
CA ALA A 830 -32.21 26.11 -20.94
C ALA A 830 -33.55 25.44 -21.28
N LYS A 831 -34.18 25.86 -22.39
CA LYS A 831 -35.44 25.28 -22.87
C LYS A 831 -35.31 23.83 -23.35
N ALA A 832 -34.14 23.46 -23.90
CA ALA A 832 -33.83 22.07 -24.23
C ALA A 832 -33.67 21.21 -22.96
N GLN A 833 -33.05 21.75 -21.90
CA GLN A 833 -32.91 21.07 -20.61
C GLN A 833 -34.25 20.87 -19.88
N GLU A 834 -35.13 21.88 -19.83
CA GLU A 834 -36.49 21.74 -19.25
C GLU A 834 -37.31 20.64 -19.95
N THR A 835 -37.13 20.49 -21.27
CA THR A 835 -37.81 19.47 -22.08
C THR A 835 -37.22 18.07 -21.84
N ALA A 836 -35.96 17.97 -21.43
CA ALA A 836 -35.32 16.69 -21.04
C ALA A 836 -35.70 16.26 -19.62
N GLN A 837 -35.81 17.20 -18.67
CA GLN A 837 -36.16 16.91 -17.28
C GLN A 837 -37.62 16.44 -17.09
N THR A 838 -38.53 16.79 -17.99
CA THR A 838 -39.95 16.38 -17.91
C THR A 838 -40.24 14.98 -18.46
N ALA A 839 -39.23 14.24 -18.93
CA ALA A 839 -39.38 12.91 -19.54
C ALA A 839 -38.90 11.73 -18.64
N GLY A 840 -38.63 11.98 -17.36
CA GLY A 840 -37.84 11.07 -16.49
C GLY A 840 -38.56 10.31 -15.37
N GLN A 841 -39.90 10.26 -15.31
CA GLN A 841 -40.63 9.68 -14.16
C GLN A 841 -41.28 8.28 -14.37
N ASP A 842 -41.09 7.63 -15.54
CA ASP A 842 -41.60 6.28 -15.81
C ASP A 842 -40.44 5.29 -16.13
N LYS A 843 -39.55 5.05 -15.15
CA LYS A 843 -38.50 4.01 -15.25
C LYS A 843 -38.25 3.35 -13.90
N ASP A 844 -38.26 2.02 -13.90
CA ASP A 844 -37.84 1.21 -12.75
C ASP A 844 -36.36 1.47 -12.42
N THR A 845 -36.00 1.48 -11.15
CA THR A 845 -34.63 1.75 -10.65
C THR A 845 -34.28 0.80 -9.50
N PHE A 846 -33.00 0.71 -9.16
CA PHE A 846 -32.53 0.07 -7.93
C PHE A 846 -31.51 0.95 -7.24
N SER A 847 -31.40 0.78 -5.91
CA SER A 847 -30.56 1.59 -5.03
C SER A 847 -29.82 0.67 -4.06
N ILE A 848 -28.53 0.90 -3.85
CA ILE A 848 -27.68 0.11 -2.95
C ILE A 848 -27.34 0.94 -1.72
N TYR A 849 -27.55 0.35 -0.55
CA TYR A 849 -27.27 0.95 0.75
C TYR A 849 -26.25 0.11 1.52
N GLN A 850 -25.22 0.75 2.06
CA GLN A 850 -24.14 0.10 2.83
C GLN A 850 -24.02 0.73 4.22
N ILE A 851 -23.44 0.00 5.18
CA ILE A 851 -23.33 0.46 6.56
C ILE A 851 -22.29 1.58 6.69
N LYS A 852 -22.64 2.66 7.40
CA LYS A 852 -21.79 3.85 7.58
C LYS A 852 -20.44 3.56 8.24
N GLY A 853 -19.45 4.40 7.92
CA GLY A 853 -18.17 4.47 8.62
C GLY A 853 -18.32 4.93 10.09
N GLY A 854 -17.71 4.22 11.05
CA GLY A 854 -17.65 4.61 12.46
C GLY A 854 -17.67 3.42 13.43
N ASP A 855 -17.21 3.65 14.67
CA ASP A 855 -17.25 2.63 15.74
C ASP A 855 -18.68 2.23 16.14
N GLU A 856 -19.63 3.17 16.05
CA GLU A 856 -21.03 2.96 16.44
C GLU A 856 -21.75 1.88 15.60
N THR A 857 -21.28 1.62 14.37
CA THR A 857 -21.86 0.62 13.46
C THR A 857 -21.03 -0.66 13.34
N ARG A 858 -19.90 -0.76 14.05
CA ARG A 858 -18.93 -1.86 13.92
C ARG A 858 -19.57 -3.24 14.11
N ASP A 859 -20.41 -3.37 15.13
CA ASP A 859 -21.03 -4.64 15.53
C ASP A 859 -22.22 -5.05 14.62
N PHE A 860 -22.51 -4.29 13.56
CA PHE A 860 -23.54 -4.59 12.55
C PHE A 860 -22.94 -5.13 11.23
N ARG A 861 -21.63 -4.96 11.01
CA ARG A 861 -20.95 -5.27 9.74
C ARG A 861 -20.72 -6.76 9.58
N PHE A 862 -20.99 -7.27 8.38
CA PHE A 862 -20.87 -8.69 8.01
C PHE A 862 -21.68 -9.67 8.86
N GLU A 863 -22.66 -9.18 9.62
CA GLU A 863 -23.43 -9.98 10.58
C GLU A 863 -24.71 -10.52 9.91
N PRO A 864 -24.88 -11.85 9.75
CA PRO A 864 -26.10 -12.43 9.18
C PRO A 864 -27.37 -12.03 9.92
N TYR A 865 -28.48 -11.88 9.20
CA TYR A 865 -29.71 -11.29 9.72
C TYR A 865 -30.24 -12.01 10.96
N ASP A 866 -30.14 -13.35 11.03
CA ASP A 866 -30.58 -14.12 12.20
C ASP A 866 -29.73 -13.85 13.45
N ARG A 867 -28.42 -13.52 13.32
CA ARG A 867 -27.59 -13.16 14.48
C ARG A 867 -27.81 -11.69 14.87
N LEU A 868 -27.99 -10.81 13.88
CA LEU A 868 -28.36 -9.41 14.11
C LEU A 868 -29.69 -9.31 14.90
N GLN A 869 -30.70 -10.11 14.54
CA GLN A 869 -31.93 -10.25 15.34
C GLN A 869 -31.71 -10.88 16.71
N ALA A 870 -30.84 -11.91 16.83
CA ALA A 870 -30.54 -12.56 18.11
C ALA A 870 -29.82 -11.63 19.11
N ALA A 871 -29.06 -10.64 18.60
CA ALA A 871 -28.46 -9.57 19.39
C ALA A 871 -29.47 -8.47 19.82
N GLY A 872 -30.72 -8.52 19.33
CA GLY A 872 -31.75 -7.51 19.58
C GLY A 872 -31.69 -6.30 18.64
N ASN A 873 -30.83 -6.34 17.61
CA ASN A 873 -30.67 -5.28 16.63
C ASN A 873 -31.70 -5.41 15.48
N VAL A 874 -31.90 -4.30 14.75
CA VAL A 874 -32.80 -4.21 13.58
C VAL A 874 -32.05 -3.52 12.44
N VAL A 875 -32.40 -3.84 11.20
CA VAL A 875 -31.87 -3.20 9.99
C VAL A 875 -32.48 -1.80 9.85
N ASP A 876 -31.99 -0.86 10.66
CA ASP A 876 -32.45 0.53 10.67
C ASP A 876 -31.75 1.35 9.58
N ARG A 877 -32.53 1.99 8.71
CA ARG A 877 -32.07 2.87 7.63
C ARG A 877 -31.14 3.99 8.10
N ALA A 878 -31.24 4.43 9.36
CA ALA A 878 -30.34 5.45 9.92
C ALA A 878 -28.85 5.04 9.92
N ASN A 879 -28.56 3.74 10.02
CA ASN A 879 -27.20 3.19 10.07
C ASN A 879 -26.56 3.01 8.69
N TYR A 880 -27.32 3.28 7.62
CA TYR A 880 -26.94 3.02 6.24
C TYR A 880 -26.82 4.31 5.42
N GLU A 881 -26.00 4.24 4.39
CA GLU A 881 -25.76 5.29 3.42
C GLU A 881 -26.09 4.79 1.99
N LEU A 882 -26.70 5.65 1.18
CA LEU A 882 -27.01 5.36 -0.22
C LEU A 882 -25.74 5.53 -1.05
N VAL A 883 -25.08 4.43 -1.40
CA VAL A 883 -23.81 4.45 -2.16
C VAL A 883 -24.02 4.45 -3.67
N TYR A 884 -25.20 4.04 -4.17
CA TYR A 884 -25.46 3.95 -5.60
C TYR A 884 -26.96 3.87 -5.94
N SER A 885 -27.34 4.40 -7.10
CA SER A 885 -28.69 4.20 -7.67
C SER A 885 -28.64 4.24 -9.20
N ALA A 886 -29.33 3.32 -9.87
CA ALA A 886 -29.33 3.22 -11.33
C ALA A 886 -30.65 2.68 -11.91
N PRO A 887 -30.92 2.88 -13.22
CA PRO A 887 -32.05 2.28 -13.92
C PRO A 887 -31.99 0.75 -13.87
N LEU A 888 -33.13 0.13 -13.52
CA LEU A 888 -33.26 -1.31 -13.44
C LEU A 888 -33.68 -1.85 -14.81
N ALA A 889 -32.79 -2.59 -15.46
CA ALA A 889 -33.11 -3.15 -16.77
C ALA A 889 -34.18 -4.25 -16.66
N PRO A 890 -35.10 -4.39 -17.63
CA PRO A 890 -36.14 -5.41 -17.58
C PRO A 890 -35.56 -6.82 -17.42
N GLU A 891 -36.14 -7.59 -16.49
CA GLU A 891 -35.73 -8.96 -16.12
C GLU A 891 -34.42 -9.08 -15.30
N THR A 892 -33.84 -7.98 -14.81
CA THR A 892 -32.67 -8.02 -13.89
C THR A 892 -33.09 -8.55 -12.51
N SER A 893 -32.43 -9.61 -12.04
CA SER A 893 -32.64 -10.18 -10.69
C SER A 893 -31.74 -9.54 -9.62
N LEU A 894 -32.04 -9.80 -8.34
CA LEU A 894 -31.16 -9.42 -7.23
C LEU A 894 -29.79 -10.11 -7.35
N GLU A 895 -29.75 -11.33 -7.86
CA GLU A 895 -28.54 -12.08 -8.15
C GLU A 895 -27.73 -11.49 -9.33
N ASP A 896 -28.39 -10.89 -10.33
CA ASP A 896 -27.70 -10.16 -11.41
C ASP A 896 -27.10 -8.85 -10.88
N ILE A 897 -27.81 -8.14 -10.00
CA ILE A 897 -27.26 -6.98 -9.27
C ILE A 897 -26.07 -7.44 -8.41
N TYR A 898 -26.24 -8.48 -7.59
CA TYR A 898 -25.15 -9.05 -6.79
C TYR A 898 -23.92 -9.40 -7.64
N THR A 899 -24.13 -10.00 -8.80
CA THR A 899 -23.06 -10.39 -9.72
C THR A 899 -22.37 -9.16 -10.34
N CYS A 900 -23.14 -8.17 -10.78
CA CYS A 900 -22.63 -6.89 -11.31
C CYS A 900 -21.74 -6.20 -10.27
N PHE A 901 -22.26 -5.95 -9.06
CA PHE A 901 -21.57 -5.26 -7.96
C PHE A 901 -20.64 -6.16 -7.12
N ASN A 902 -20.19 -7.30 -7.70
CA ASN A 902 -19.09 -8.11 -7.17
C ASN A 902 -18.09 -8.56 -8.25
N ILE A 903 -18.38 -8.41 -9.55
CA ILE A 903 -17.55 -8.94 -10.65
C ILE A 903 -17.26 -7.89 -11.73
N ASP A 904 -18.22 -7.02 -12.05
CA ASP A 904 -18.13 -6.05 -13.16
C ASP A 904 -18.82 -4.74 -12.75
N HIS A 905 -18.22 -4.07 -11.77
CA HIS A 905 -18.81 -2.88 -11.13
C HIS A 905 -18.99 -1.75 -12.16
N PRO A 906 -20.13 -1.04 -12.17
CA PRO A 906 -20.27 0.20 -12.94
C PRO A 906 -19.16 1.20 -12.59
N LYS A 907 -18.62 1.92 -13.59
CA LYS A 907 -17.49 2.85 -13.39
C LYS A 907 -17.79 4.02 -12.45
N ASP A 908 -19.06 4.30 -12.23
CA ASP A 908 -19.62 5.31 -11.33
C ASP A 908 -19.99 4.76 -9.94
N PHE A 909 -19.83 3.45 -9.69
CA PHE A 909 -20.00 2.86 -8.36
C PHE A 909 -18.83 3.23 -7.45
N LYS A 910 -19.13 3.76 -6.26
CA LYS A 910 -18.15 4.19 -5.26
C LYS A 910 -18.21 3.44 -3.92
N GLY A 911 -19.19 2.54 -3.77
CA GLY A 911 -19.29 1.65 -2.61
C GLY A 911 -18.34 0.45 -2.70
N HIS A 912 -18.31 -0.38 -1.65
CA HIS A 912 -17.60 -1.66 -1.68
C HIS A 912 -18.43 -2.75 -2.38
N SER A 913 -17.80 -3.87 -2.73
CA SER A 913 -18.48 -5.05 -3.26
C SER A 913 -19.65 -5.50 -2.38
N LEU A 914 -20.75 -5.95 -3.00
CA LEU A 914 -22.00 -6.29 -2.31
C LEU A 914 -21.80 -7.47 -1.35
N SER A 915 -21.94 -7.22 -0.06
CA SER A 915 -21.49 -8.11 1.01
C SER A 915 -22.57 -8.35 2.07
N VAL A 916 -22.38 -9.35 2.93
CA VAL A 916 -23.29 -9.60 4.06
C VAL A 916 -23.42 -8.31 4.87
N SER A 917 -24.64 -7.95 5.26
CA SER A 917 -25.04 -6.68 5.89
C SER A 917 -25.37 -5.49 4.97
N ASP A 918 -25.22 -5.60 3.65
CA ASP A 918 -25.70 -4.57 2.71
C ASP A 918 -27.22 -4.67 2.44
N VAL A 919 -27.86 -3.59 1.95
CA VAL A 919 -29.29 -3.58 1.58
C VAL A 919 -29.49 -3.06 0.16
N VAL A 920 -30.16 -3.84 -0.68
CA VAL A 920 -30.60 -3.46 -2.03
C VAL A 920 -32.08 -3.09 -1.99
N VAL A 921 -32.44 -1.89 -2.45
CA VAL A 921 -33.84 -1.47 -2.65
C VAL A 921 -34.15 -1.48 -4.13
N LEU A 922 -35.19 -2.24 -4.52
CA LEU A 922 -35.75 -2.23 -5.86
C LEU A 922 -36.95 -1.28 -5.89
N HIS A 923 -36.99 -0.40 -6.88
CA HIS A 923 -38.10 0.51 -7.18
C HIS A 923 -38.75 0.05 -8.48
N GLN A 924 -39.79 -0.80 -8.39
CA GLN A 924 -40.45 -1.44 -9.53
C GLN A 924 -41.94 -1.17 -9.53
N ASP A 925 -42.54 -0.83 -10.68
CA ASP A 925 -44.01 -0.70 -10.84
C ASP A 925 -44.66 0.32 -9.86
N GLY A 926 -43.86 1.24 -9.29
CA GLY A 926 -44.26 2.18 -8.23
C GLY A 926 -44.33 1.59 -6.82
N GLN A 927 -43.65 0.46 -6.57
CA GLN A 927 -43.48 -0.16 -5.26
C GLN A 927 -42.00 -0.34 -4.93
N ASP A 928 -41.65 -0.09 -3.67
CA ASP A 928 -40.30 -0.25 -3.13
C ASP A 928 -40.22 -1.59 -2.37
N ALA A 929 -39.17 -2.36 -2.63
CA ALA A 929 -38.86 -3.60 -1.90
C ALA A 929 -37.39 -3.60 -1.46
N ALA A 930 -37.13 -3.77 -0.16
CA ALA A 930 -35.79 -3.76 0.41
C ALA A 930 -35.32 -5.18 0.74
N HIS A 931 -34.09 -5.50 0.34
CA HIS A 931 -33.50 -6.83 0.41
C HIS A 931 -32.12 -6.76 1.05
N PHE A 932 -32.00 -7.30 2.26
CA PHE A 932 -30.75 -7.46 2.99
C PHE A 932 -29.93 -8.60 2.37
N VAL A 933 -28.64 -8.37 2.16
CA VAL A 933 -27.67 -9.36 1.69
C VAL A 933 -27.25 -10.21 2.88
N ASP A 934 -27.59 -11.49 2.85
CA ASP A 934 -27.24 -12.49 3.86
C ASP A 934 -26.15 -13.44 3.34
N SER A 935 -25.54 -14.17 4.25
CA SER A 935 -24.55 -15.23 4.03
C SER A 935 -24.94 -16.28 2.97
N VAL A 936 -26.25 -16.46 2.71
CA VAL A 936 -26.78 -17.31 1.63
C VAL A 936 -27.97 -16.63 0.94
N GLY A 937 -27.70 -15.57 0.18
CA GLY A 937 -28.68 -14.92 -0.70
C GLY A 937 -29.32 -13.66 -0.10
N PHE A 938 -30.57 -13.38 -0.46
CA PHE A 938 -31.26 -12.15 -0.07
C PHE A 938 -32.45 -12.41 0.86
N ARG A 939 -32.67 -11.51 1.83
CA ARG A 939 -33.80 -11.54 2.77
C ARG A 939 -34.57 -10.23 2.73
N GLU A 940 -35.87 -10.30 2.54
CA GLU A 940 -36.74 -9.12 2.47
C GLU A 940 -36.86 -8.46 3.86
N VAL A 941 -36.60 -7.14 3.91
CA VAL A 941 -36.54 -6.32 5.14
C VAL A 941 -37.47 -5.10 5.03
N PRO A 942 -38.80 -5.31 5.06
CA PRO A 942 -39.79 -4.22 4.90
C PRO A 942 -39.71 -3.14 5.98
N GLU A 943 -39.09 -3.41 7.13
CA GLU A 943 -38.73 -2.44 8.15
C GLU A 943 -37.83 -1.30 7.64
N PHE A 944 -36.92 -1.58 6.68
CA PHE A 944 -35.98 -0.61 6.13
C PHE A 944 -36.64 0.53 5.32
N LEU A 945 -37.88 0.31 4.88
CA LEU A 945 -38.68 1.27 4.10
C LEU A 945 -39.68 2.05 4.96
N GLN A 946 -39.73 1.80 6.27
CA GLN A 946 -40.60 2.55 7.17
C GLN A 946 -39.92 3.86 7.59
N GLU A 947 -40.44 4.98 7.13
CA GLU A 947 -40.07 6.29 7.69
C GLU A 947 -40.37 6.31 9.19
N GLN A 948 -39.33 6.30 10.02
CA GLN A 948 -39.45 6.62 11.43
C GLN A 948 -39.85 8.08 11.57
N LYS A 949 -41.16 8.32 11.67
CA LYS A 949 -41.71 9.64 11.90
C LYS A 949 -41.28 10.14 13.28
N GLN A 950 -40.27 11.01 13.33
CA GLN A 950 -39.84 11.67 14.57
C GLN A 950 -41.04 12.36 15.21
N LEU A 951 -41.47 11.82 16.37
CA LEU A 951 -42.56 12.37 17.17
C LEU A 951 -42.05 13.64 17.85
N THR A 952 -42.71 14.77 17.61
CA THR A 952 -42.36 16.00 18.30
C THR A 952 -42.98 16.01 19.70
N PRO A 953 -42.40 16.72 20.69
CA PRO A 953 -43.00 16.81 22.03
C PRO A 953 -44.41 17.37 22.06
N ASP A 954 -44.75 18.21 21.07
CA ASP A 954 -46.11 18.75 20.82
C ASP A 954 -47.12 17.67 20.41
N ASP A 955 -46.70 16.66 19.63
CA ASP A 955 -47.57 15.55 19.18
C ASP A 955 -48.00 14.62 20.34
N LEU A 956 -47.28 14.68 21.46
CA LEU A 956 -47.41 13.81 22.63
C LEU A 956 -47.71 14.57 23.93
N GLU A 957 -48.14 15.83 23.88
CA GLU A 957 -48.65 16.54 25.06
C GLU A 957 -49.84 15.79 25.70
N THR A 958 -49.75 15.52 27.01
CA THR A 958 -50.83 14.86 27.76
C THR A 958 -51.97 15.82 28.12
N GLY A 959 -51.78 17.12 27.88
CA GLY A 959 -52.67 18.19 28.33
C GLY A 959 -52.54 18.56 29.81
N GLU A 960 -51.68 17.86 30.57
CA GLU A 960 -51.36 18.22 31.95
C GLU A 960 -50.25 19.30 31.98
N THR A 961 -50.19 20.08 33.07
CA THR A 961 -49.15 21.12 33.23
C THR A 961 -48.55 21.10 34.63
N VAL A 962 -47.23 21.15 34.72
CA VAL A 962 -46.47 21.24 35.97
C VAL A 962 -46.08 22.69 36.25
N LYS A 963 -46.26 23.14 37.49
CA LYS A 963 -45.82 24.46 37.94
C LYS A 963 -44.57 24.34 38.79
N THR A 964 -43.58 25.15 38.44
CA THR A 964 -42.32 25.32 39.17
C THR A 964 -42.13 26.81 39.53
N PRO A 965 -41.16 27.18 40.37
CA PRO A 965 -40.79 28.57 40.61
C PRO A 965 -40.27 29.30 39.35
N ARG A 966 -39.92 28.57 38.28
CA ARG A 966 -39.38 29.10 37.03
C ARG A 966 -40.38 29.17 35.86
N GLY A 967 -41.54 28.53 35.98
CA GLY A 967 -42.54 28.53 34.90
C GLY A 967 -43.66 27.51 35.09
N THR A 968 -44.63 27.54 34.16
CA THR A 968 -45.60 26.47 33.96
C THR A 968 -45.23 25.75 32.67
N PHE A 969 -45.04 24.44 32.73
CA PHE A 969 -44.56 23.61 31.61
C PHE A 969 -45.58 22.53 31.28
N HIS A 970 -45.76 22.23 29.99
CA HIS A 970 -46.67 21.21 29.52
C HIS A 970 -46.05 19.82 29.66
N VAL A 971 -46.83 18.85 30.15
CA VAL A 971 -46.36 17.46 30.31
C VAL A 971 -46.48 16.74 28.97
N THR A 972 -45.42 16.05 28.57
CA THR A 972 -45.42 15.18 27.40
C THR A 972 -45.32 13.71 27.82
N ALA A 973 -45.88 12.81 27.01
CA ALA A 973 -45.83 11.37 27.24
C ALA A 973 -44.50 10.70 26.83
N MET A 974 -43.56 11.48 26.26
CA MET A 974 -42.22 11.01 25.89
C MET A 974 -41.39 10.62 27.12
N SER A 975 -40.51 9.62 26.97
CA SER A 975 -39.46 9.35 27.96
C SER A 975 -38.40 10.46 27.97
N ARG A 976 -37.50 10.43 28.96
CA ARG A 976 -36.41 11.39 29.06
C ARG A 976 -35.47 11.29 27.86
N GLU A 977 -35.11 10.07 27.49
CA GLU A 977 -34.21 9.73 26.40
C GLU A 977 -34.82 10.16 25.06
N GLN A 978 -36.13 9.94 24.88
CA GLN A 978 -36.87 10.38 23.70
C GLN A 978 -36.90 11.91 23.54
N ILE A 979 -37.03 12.67 24.63
CA ILE A 979 -37.07 14.13 24.55
C ILE A 979 -35.67 14.77 24.43
N GLU A 980 -34.65 14.15 25.03
CA GLU A 980 -33.24 14.52 24.83
C GLU A 980 -32.85 14.30 23.35
N ALA A 981 -33.24 13.16 22.75
CA ALA A 981 -33.05 12.89 21.32
C ALA A 981 -33.83 13.86 20.40
N ALA A 982 -34.94 14.45 20.87
CA ALA A 982 -35.67 15.51 20.17
C ALA A 982 -35.02 16.92 20.33
N GLY A 983 -33.82 17.01 20.91
CA GLY A 983 -33.07 18.26 21.08
C GLY A 983 -33.42 19.08 22.31
N TYR A 984 -34.14 18.51 23.30
CA TYR A 984 -34.51 19.19 24.54
C TYR A 984 -33.66 18.71 25.72
N GLY A 985 -32.61 19.47 26.06
CA GLY A 985 -31.70 19.14 27.17
C GLY A 985 -32.31 19.36 28.56
N PHE A 986 -31.77 18.69 29.58
CA PHE A 986 -32.24 18.86 30.95
C PHE A 986 -31.99 20.28 31.49
N HIS A 987 -33.05 20.94 31.97
CA HIS A 987 -32.97 22.27 32.55
C HIS A 987 -33.05 22.28 34.08
N HIS A 988 -34.04 21.59 34.67
CA HIS A 988 -34.18 21.44 36.13
C HIS A 988 -35.28 20.42 36.48
N GLN A 989 -35.31 19.94 37.72
CA GLN A 989 -36.38 19.08 38.24
C GLN A 989 -37.49 19.91 38.91
N SER A 990 -38.73 19.40 38.95
CA SER A 990 -39.84 19.97 39.70
C SER A 990 -39.61 19.91 41.22
N ASP A 991 -40.18 20.84 41.97
CA ASP A 991 -40.02 20.95 43.44
C ASP A 991 -40.47 19.68 44.20
N ASP A 992 -41.39 18.90 43.62
CA ASP A 992 -41.88 17.62 44.18
C ASP A 992 -41.07 16.40 43.74
N GLY A 993 -40.01 16.60 42.93
CA GLY A 993 -39.12 15.56 42.42
C GLY A 993 -39.72 14.69 41.30
N LYS A 994 -40.99 14.87 40.94
CA LYS A 994 -41.71 13.93 40.05
C LYS A 994 -41.56 14.18 38.56
N TYR A 995 -41.05 15.34 38.16
CA TYR A 995 -40.92 15.69 36.75
C TYR A 995 -39.57 16.36 36.46
N LEU A 996 -38.96 16.01 35.34
CA LEU A 996 -37.80 16.66 34.76
C LEU A 996 -38.29 17.69 33.73
N ILE A 997 -37.83 18.93 33.83
CA ILE A 997 -38.11 19.99 32.86
C ILE A 997 -36.98 20.02 31.84
N MET A 998 -37.34 19.82 30.58
CA MET A 998 -36.46 19.60 29.45
C MET A 998 -36.69 20.73 28.43
N GLY A 999 -35.64 21.40 27.95
CA GLY A 999 -35.75 22.63 27.18
C GLY A 999 -34.66 22.81 26.11
N ASN A 1000 -35.01 23.48 25.02
CA ASN A 1000 -34.12 23.73 23.87
C ASN A 1000 -33.83 25.23 23.64
N GLY A 1001 -33.95 26.05 24.68
CA GLY A 1001 -33.77 27.51 24.63
C GLY A 1001 -34.99 28.29 24.09
N THR A 1002 -35.91 27.68 23.34
CA THR A 1002 -37.13 28.35 22.84
C THR A 1002 -38.43 27.80 23.45
N ARG A 1003 -38.49 26.50 23.74
CA ARG A 1003 -39.61 25.84 24.43
C ARG A 1003 -39.09 24.87 25.49
N ALA A 1004 -39.96 24.49 26.43
CA ALA A 1004 -39.64 23.53 27.47
C ALA A 1004 -40.88 22.73 27.91
N PHE A 1005 -40.68 21.44 28.16
CA PHE A 1005 -41.70 20.46 28.50
C PHE A 1005 -41.34 19.72 29.80
N ALA A 1006 -42.33 19.11 30.44
CA ALA A 1006 -42.16 18.28 31.62
C ALA A 1006 -42.29 16.79 31.27
N VAL A 1007 -41.32 15.98 31.69
CA VAL A 1007 -41.30 14.52 31.56
C VAL A 1007 -41.31 13.89 32.94
N ALA A 1008 -41.95 12.73 33.13
CA ALA A 1008 -41.96 12.06 34.43
C ALA A 1008 -40.56 11.59 34.86
N ALA A 1009 -40.20 11.84 36.12
CA ALA A 1009 -38.95 11.39 36.73
C ALA A 1009 -39.15 10.00 37.35
N GLU A 1010 -38.76 8.94 36.66
CA GLU A 1010 -38.86 7.57 37.20
C GLU A 1010 -37.78 7.27 38.25
N GLN A 1011 -38.21 6.85 39.45
CA GLN A 1011 -37.51 5.77 40.18
C GLN A 1011 -38.37 5.10 41.28
N ALA A 1012 -38.60 3.79 41.09
CA ALA A 1012 -38.85 2.73 42.08
C ALA A 1012 -40.07 2.82 43.06
N GLN A 1013 -41.17 2.10 42.73
CA GLN A 1013 -41.49 0.78 43.35
C GLN A 1013 -42.87 0.19 42.93
N ARG A 1014 -42.84 -1.05 42.39
CA ARG A 1014 -43.75 -2.22 42.64
C ARG A 1014 -45.29 -2.09 42.42
N ASP A 1015 -46.02 -3.08 41.87
CA ASP A 1015 -45.82 -4.56 41.83
C ASP A 1015 -46.50 -5.26 40.61
N ASN A 1016 -46.14 -6.55 40.39
CA ASN A 1016 -46.84 -7.63 39.67
C ASN A 1016 -46.80 -7.69 38.11
N PRO A 1017 -46.79 -8.89 37.45
CA PRO A 1017 -46.47 -10.24 37.93
C PRO A 1017 -45.62 -11.10 36.95
N LEU A 1018 -44.56 -10.57 36.30
CA LEU A 1018 -43.68 -11.39 35.41
C LEU A 1018 -42.24 -11.57 35.90
N LYS A 1019 -41.77 -10.74 36.83
CA LYS A 1019 -40.35 -10.74 37.27
C LYS A 1019 -39.94 -11.90 38.20
N THR A 1020 -40.84 -12.87 38.44
CA THR A 1020 -40.57 -14.08 39.24
C THR A 1020 -39.95 -15.22 38.40
N ALA A 1021 -39.76 -15.04 37.10
CA ALA A 1021 -39.12 -16.03 36.22
C ALA A 1021 -37.62 -15.81 35.99
N GLU A 1022 -37.15 -14.55 35.98
CA GLU A 1022 -35.82 -14.22 35.40
C GLU A 1022 -34.76 -13.80 36.44
N GLN A 1023 -35.13 -13.43 37.67
CA GLN A 1023 -34.16 -13.09 38.73
C GLN A 1023 -33.66 -14.32 39.52
N THR A 1024 -33.26 -15.39 38.82
CA THR A 1024 -32.62 -16.56 39.45
C THR A 1024 -31.24 -16.90 38.89
N THR A 1025 -30.76 -16.21 37.84
CA THR A 1025 -29.67 -16.73 37.00
C THR A 1025 -28.42 -15.86 36.91
N GLU A 1026 -28.46 -14.56 37.26
CA GLU A 1026 -27.30 -13.67 37.04
C GLU A 1026 -26.93 -12.82 38.26
N GLN A 1027 -26.07 -13.39 39.11
CA GLN A 1027 -24.94 -12.70 39.72
C GLN A 1027 -23.80 -13.72 39.90
N ASN A 1028 -22.57 -13.27 39.61
CA ASN A 1028 -21.31 -14.03 39.38
C ASN A 1028 -21.10 -14.33 37.88
N GLY A 1029 -20.10 -13.81 37.17
CA GLY A 1029 -18.99 -12.93 37.57
C GLY A 1029 -17.65 -13.48 37.06
N ASN A 1030 -16.97 -12.68 36.23
CA ASN A 1030 -15.56 -12.73 35.82
C ASN A 1030 -14.93 -14.07 35.37
N MET A 1031 -14.64 -14.10 34.07
CA MET A 1031 -13.34 -14.45 33.46
C MET A 1031 -12.82 -15.91 33.42
N ILE A 1032 -12.35 -16.25 32.20
CA ILE A 1032 -11.13 -17.02 31.88
C ILE A 1032 -11.11 -18.51 32.26
N ASP A 1033 -11.43 -19.37 31.28
CA ASP A 1033 -10.46 -20.29 30.66
C ASP A 1033 -11.11 -21.00 29.46
N GLY A 1034 -10.49 -20.93 28.28
CA GLY A 1034 -11.09 -21.43 27.04
C GLY A 1034 -10.98 -22.94 26.88
N ILE A 1035 -12.13 -23.65 26.82
CA ILE A 1035 -12.34 -24.95 26.14
C ILE A 1035 -13.84 -25.08 25.83
N ILE A 1036 -14.22 -25.22 24.56
CA ILE A 1036 -15.59 -25.60 24.16
C ILE A 1036 -15.66 -27.13 24.04
N ASN A 1037 -16.57 -27.77 24.80
CA ASN A 1037 -16.79 -29.22 24.70
C ASN A 1037 -18.22 -29.60 25.10
N ASN A 1038 -19.17 -29.40 24.17
CA ASN A 1038 -20.61 -29.48 24.45
C ASN A 1038 -21.21 -30.84 24.03
N THR A 1039 -20.93 -31.89 24.82
CA THR A 1039 -21.58 -33.22 24.69
C THR A 1039 -22.57 -33.43 25.85
N PRO A 1040 -23.86 -33.73 25.59
CA PRO A 1040 -24.87 -33.87 26.65
C PRO A 1040 -24.62 -35.09 27.55
N THR A 1041 -25.11 -35.02 28.79
CA THR A 1041 -24.94 -36.07 29.80
C THR A 1041 -26.06 -37.11 29.79
N VAL A 1042 -25.83 -38.26 30.45
CA VAL A 1042 -26.79 -39.38 30.45
C VAL A 1042 -28.11 -38.99 31.14
N ASP A 1043 -28.04 -38.21 32.21
CA ASP A 1043 -29.21 -37.79 32.98
C ASP A 1043 -30.08 -36.77 32.20
N GLU A 1044 -29.46 -35.91 31.38
CA GLU A 1044 -30.19 -34.97 30.51
C GLU A 1044 -30.92 -35.70 29.36
N LEU A 1045 -30.30 -36.74 28.80
CA LEU A 1045 -30.94 -37.60 27.81
C LEU A 1045 -32.04 -38.46 28.44
N GLU A 1046 -31.88 -38.94 29.68
CA GLU A 1046 -32.93 -39.65 30.40
C GLU A 1046 -34.12 -38.73 30.75
N ALA A 1047 -33.86 -37.45 31.05
CA ALA A 1047 -34.89 -36.44 31.24
C ALA A 1047 -35.70 -36.18 29.96
N LYS A 1048 -35.05 -36.08 28.79
CA LYS A 1048 -35.74 -35.96 27.49
C LYS A 1048 -36.62 -37.16 27.17
N VAL A 1049 -36.16 -38.37 27.43
CA VAL A 1049 -36.99 -39.60 27.29
C VAL A 1049 -38.19 -39.58 28.24
N LYS A 1050 -38.02 -39.10 29.48
CA LYS A 1050 -39.13 -38.94 30.45
C LYS A 1050 -40.11 -37.83 30.04
N ALA A 1051 -39.67 -36.83 29.28
CA ALA A 1051 -40.52 -35.82 28.65
C ALA A 1051 -41.25 -36.34 27.39
N GLY A 1052 -40.93 -37.54 26.91
CA GLY A 1052 -41.54 -38.17 25.73
C GLY A 1052 -40.84 -37.86 24.40
N GLU A 1053 -39.67 -37.22 24.44
CA GLU A 1053 -38.87 -36.90 23.26
C GLU A 1053 -38.01 -38.10 22.81
N GLN A 1054 -37.80 -38.24 21.49
CA GLN A 1054 -36.89 -39.26 20.96
C GLN A 1054 -35.44 -38.80 21.07
N ILE A 1055 -34.59 -39.62 21.68
CA ILE A 1055 -33.13 -39.44 21.71
C ILE A 1055 -32.45 -40.41 20.74
N SER A 1056 -31.28 -40.02 20.21
CA SER A 1056 -30.44 -40.91 19.41
C SER A 1056 -29.69 -41.91 20.30
N LEU A 1057 -29.57 -43.15 19.82
CA LEU A 1057 -28.70 -44.16 20.44
C LEU A 1057 -27.21 -43.77 20.39
N VAL A 1058 -26.81 -42.92 19.44
CA VAL A 1058 -25.44 -42.41 19.32
C VAL A 1058 -25.14 -41.39 20.41
N ASP A 1059 -26.09 -40.48 20.68
CA ASP A 1059 -25.93 -39.45 21.71
C ASP A 1059 -25.84 -40.08 23.10
N LEU A 1060 -26.69 -41.09 23.38
CA LEU A 1060 -26.63 -41.85 24.61
C LEU A 1060 -25.31 -42.63 24.76
N ALA A 1061 -24.78 -43.20 23.67
CA ALA A 1061 -23.50 -43.90 23.69
C ALA A 1061 -22.32 -42.95 23.96
N ASN A 1062 -22.35 -41.74 23.39
CA ASN A 1062 -21.34 -40.71 23.61
C ASN A 1062 -21.40 -40.16 25.04
N ALA A 1063 -22.61 -39.88 25.56
CA ALA A 1063 -22.83 -39.45 26.94
C ALA A 1063 -22.30 -40.48 27.96
N VAL A 1064 -22.66 -41.76 27.80
CA VAL A 1064 -22.18 -42.86 28.66
C VAL A 1064 -20.66 -43.04 28.60
N LYS A 1065 -20.03 -42.70 27.46
CA LYS A 1065 -18.57 -42.74 27.33
C LYS A 1065 -17.91 -41.57 28.07
N ALA A 1066 -18.44 -40.35 27.92
CA ALA A 1066 -17.94 -39.15 28.57
C ALA A 1066 -18.00 -39.23 30.11
N ASP A 1067 -19.10 -39.72 30.69
CA ASP A 1067 -19.22 -39.89 32.16
C ASP A 1067 -18.24 -40.94 32.71
N LYS A 1068 -17.84 -41.91 31.88
CA LYS A 1068 -16.85 -42.93 32.24
C LYS A 1068 -15.42 -42.41 32.23
N GLU A 1069 -15.15 -41.35 31.47
CA GLU A 1069 -13.85 -40.67 31.36
C GLU A 1069 -13.71 -39.56 32.42
N ARG A 1070 -14.79 -38.83 32.74
CA ARG A 1070 -14.85 -37.82 33.83
C ARG A 1070 -14.56 -38.37 35.23
N GLY A 1071 -14.65 -39.69 35.44
CA GLY A 1071 -14.43 -40.35 36.74
C GLY A 1071 -12.96 -40.50 37.22
N LYS A 1072 -11.96 -39.90 36.55
CA LYS A 1072 -10.52 -40.09 36.89
C LYS A 1072 -9.71 -38.77 36.84
N GLY A 1073 -9.79 -37.93 37.88
CA GLY A 1073 -9.02 -36.68 37.85
C GLY A 1073 -9.02 -35.78 39.10
N ALA A 1074 -8.99 -36.33 40.33
CA ALA A 1074 -8.86 -35.51 41.54
C ALA A 1074 -7.47 -35.66 42.20
N LYS A 1075 -6.73 -34.55 42.37
CA LYS A 1075 -5.54 -34.44 43.25
C LYS A 1075 -5.86 -33.56 44.47
N PRO A 1076 -5.25 -33.81 45.65
CA PRO A 1076 -5.79 -33.35 46.93
C PRO A 1076 -5.13 -32.08 47.50
N GLU A 1077 -5.80 -31.49 48.50
CA GLU A 1077 -5.37 -30.32 49.26
C GLU A 1077 -4.00 -30.46 49.98
N LYS A 1078 -3.37 -29.30 50.25
CA LYS A 1078 -2.04 -29.17 50.87
C LYS A 1078 -1.99 -29.74 52.29
N LYS A 1079 -0.99 -30.59 52.58
CA LYS A 1079 -0.66 -31.03 53.95
C LYS A 1079 0.20 -29.98 54.68
N PRO A 1080 -0.04 -29.73 55.99
CA PRO A 1080 0.82 -28.85 56.79
C PRO A 1080 2.16 -29.52 57.13
N SER A 1081 3.19 -28.72 57.41
CA SER A 1081 4.56 -29.23 57.62
C SER A 1081 4.72 -30.02 58.93
N ILE A 1082 5.60 -31.03 58.88
CA ILE A 1082 5.90 -31.97 59.97
C ILE A 1082 6.31 -31.25 61.27
N ARG A 1083 6.90 -30.05 61.16
CA ARG A 1083 7.35 -29.22 62.30
C ARG A 1083 6.19 -28.63 63.12
N ALA A 1084 5.01 -28.44 62.52
CA ALA A 1084 3.80 -27.99 63.21
C ALA A 1084 3.11 -29.15 63.96
N GLN A 1085 3.02 -30.31 63.33
CA GLN A 1085 2.41 -31.52 63.91
C GLN A 1085 3.18 -31.99 65.17
N LEU A 1086 4.51 -32.03 65.10
CA LEU A 1086 5.37 -32.38 66.25
C LEU A 1086 5.28 -31.41 67.44
N ARG A 1087 4.80 -30.17 67.24
CA ARG A 1087 4.57 -29.21 68.34
C ARG A 1087 3.23 -29.47 69.03
N ALA A 1088 2.17 -29.70 68.26
CA ALA A 1088 0.82 -29.96 68.78
C ALA A 1088 0.72 -31.26 69.61
N ASP A 1089 1.43 -32.32 69.19
CA ASP A 1089 1.41 -33.60 69.90
C ASP A 1089 2.18 -33.55 71.23
N LYS A 1090 3.22 -32.70 71.34
CA LYS A 1090 3.98 -32.52 72.58
C LYS A 1090 3.15 -31.87 73.70
N GLU A 1091 2.27 -30.92 73.37
CA GLU A 1091 1.40 -30.28 74.37
C GLU A 1091 0.19 -31.16 74.76
N LYS A 1092 -0.37 -31.92 73.81
CA LYS A 1092 -1.46 -32.87 74.11
C LYS A 1092 -0.98 -34.05 74.98
N ALA A 1093 0.28 -34.46 74.87
CA ALA A 1093 0.87 -35.50 75.69
C ALA A 1093 0.97 -35.13 77.19
N GLN A 1094 1.13 -33.85 77.55
CA GLN A 1094 1.29 -33.44 78.96
C GLN A 1094 -0.03 -33.38 79.75
N LYS A 1095 -1.19 -33.12 79.11
CA LYS A 1095 -2.47 -32.95 79.82
C LYS A 1095 -3.18 -34.25 80.24
N LYS A 1096 -2.76 -35.43 79.76
CA LYS A 1096 -3.32 -36.72 80.23
C LYS A 1096 -2.75 -37.22 81.57
N ASN A 1097 -1.59 -36.72 82.01
CA ASN A 1097 -0.92 -37.20 83.23
C ASN A 1097 -1.31 -36.47 84.54
N ALA A 1098 -2.27 -35.54 84.50
CA ALA A 1098 -2.76 -34.84 85.70
C ALA A 1098 -4.10 -35.38 86.24
N LYS A 1099 -4.51 -36.61 85.87
CA LYS A 1099 -5.61 -37.33 86.53
C LYS A 1099 -5.40 -38.86 86.62
N GLN A 1100 -4.15 -39.30 86.73
CA GLN A 1100 -3.78 -40.61 87.28
C GLN A 1100 -3.19 -40.45 88.70
N LYS A 1101 -3.98 -39.79 89.54
CA LYS A 1101 -3.89 -39.64 91.00
C LYS A 1101 -4.95 -38.59 91.33
N SER A 1102 -6.11 -38.90 91.85
CA SER A 1102 -6.78 -40.14 92.23
C SER A 1102 -7.95 -39.60 93.04
N GLN A 1103 -9.09 -40.26 92.97
CA GLN A 1103 -9.68 -40.66 94.24
C GLN A 1103 -9.99 -42.17 94.09
N ASP A 1104 -9.75 -43.06 95.06
CA ASP A 1104 -9.35 -42.90 96.47
C ASP A 1104 -10.04 -41.74 97.20
N LEU A 1105 -11.23 -42.08 97.70
CA LEU A 1105 -12.33 -41.24 98.21
C LEU A 1105 -13.30 -40.70 97.14
N GLU A 1106 -14.31 -41.45 96.67
CA GLU A 1106 -14.94 -42.62 97.29
C GLU A 1106 -15.62 -43.54 96.26
N ARG A 1107 -15.82 -44.81 96.66
CA ARG A 1107 -16.85 -45.69 96.08
C ARG A 1107 -18.18 -45.44 96.78
N SER A 1108 -19.28 -45.41 96.03
CA SER A 1108 -20.57 -46.05 96.37
C SER A 1108 -21.42 -46.14 95.12
#